data_AF-B2J872-F1
#
_entry.id   AF-B2J872-F1
#
_cell.length_a   1.000
_cell.length_b   1.000
_cell.length_c   1.000
_cell.angle_alpha   90.00
_cell.angle_beta   90.00
_cell.angle_gamma   90.00
#
_symmetry.space_group_name_H-M   'P 1'
#
loop_
_entity.id
_entity.type
_entity.pdbx_description
1 polymer ?
#
loop_
_entity_poly.entity_id
_entity_poly.type
_entity_poly.pdbx_seq_one_letter_code
_entity_poly.pdbx_strand_id
1 'polypeptide(L)'
;MDTSLVSSQTVELLSQITGQKLTPKNLTPPVIFLANLVTVLLGVIFVDGTVAESEKQRLLTTLYRFSIPESDVRKLTHLMIKGVKENQVYKQVNNLLALAAPLSESEKLLLISFGYEMSAADSEIDTREKKYLDIVAKHLGIKPQHLVVLEAGFTHQINIEPIALNEVHFLLNPAQFQQLDIIFIKAASDMLAALPAKSEHKITKPHRNRSYGELKKFQEYRKQVDNCCYQLFQIIQDCTNRGFLPHTLIEEVEEISQKVKFQQFRLAVLGEFSQGKSTLLNALLGEEIQPVREIPCSGMVTVLKYGTQKRVVCRYKDGREEEIPFEQYQLKATISEDAALGCLSDELAHDEIDEIVFEHPDLELCSSGVEIIDSPGLNEHPDRTAITQKVLKDTDAVIFLTNASRSLTQLERDLLQDVRTQLNHGKENEPANNLFVVGNFIDLVRTEKGREQVQQRIERFVKGQNPIVTGENRVHFISAQAALDAILQGTEDDYLKDFQNFTRSIEKFLTFDSGIVKIKHSISQINRVVEKGLDGLYQSQDTLDRKIQISEAEKHKVLEKIGEASGRDVRIRILADQLIYLVFEQIAESWDEWREGLGDRLANKSQRWYSEHSPVFSQDKLIRDYTNQFIRDLSTEIDEWGNTKLKEVILQENLKHLDISIAYELDAIQGEFNSLDENIQTNFSKQLKISINGINDDFTGMGGFGGGVGIGGALAAGLIVFTGLGFIAVIVASVAAAIAGSFGFGMLDFDGIKDQIKGKVFELGFEKFDESMDKISEKLDEIVGSVFENRVKSSSRVIAEAIALYENLLEQQEKVHNETLEQRESEKMWIYQKRQELEQIHNELEVILNKCTIV
;
A
#
# COMPACT_ATOMS: atom_id res chain seq x y z
N MET A 1 8.53 -0.66 -26.89
CA MET A 1 8.54 -1.11 -28.29
C MET A 1 7.20 -1.77 -28.58
N ASP A 2 6.49 -1.33 -29.61
CA ASP A 2 5.22 -1.94 -29.98
C ASP A 2 5.42 -2.95 -31.12
N THR A 3 5.53 -4.24 -30.76
CA THR A 3 5.72 -5.32 -31.73
C THR A 3 4.51 -5.55 -32.64
N SER A 4 3.33 -4.97 -32.32
CA SER A 4 2.15 -5.03 -33.20
C SER A 4 2.34 -4.18 -34.46
N LEU A 5 3.24 -3.19 -34.42
CA LEU A 5 3.61 -2.34 -35.56
C LEU A 5 4.62 -3.02 -36.51
N VAL A 6 5.00 -4.27 -36.25
CA VAL A 6 5.90 -5.03 -37.13
C VAL A 6 5.17 -5.41 -38.41
N SER A 7 5.49 -4.71 -39.49
CA SER A 7 4.91 -4.97 -40.80
C SER A 7 5.46 -6.24 -41.46
N SER A 8 4.73 -6.79 -42.43
CA SER A 8 5.23 -7.88 -43.30
C SER A 8 6.53 -7.48 -44.01
N GLN A 9 6.66 -6.21 -44.35
CA GLN A 9 7.84 -5.62 -44.98
C GLN A 9 9.07 -5.64 -44.04
N THR A 10 8.87 -5.41 -42.74
CA THR A 10 9.91 -5.51 -41.71
C THR A 10 10.39 -6.97 -41.55
N VAL A 11 9.48 -7.94 -41.57
CA VAL A 11 9.80 -9.37 -41.49
C VAL A 11 10.57 -9.85 -42.72
N GLU A 12 10.17 -9.42 -43.91
CA GLU A 12 10.84 -9.76 -45.16
C GLU A 12 12.24 -9.16 -45.22
N LEU A 13 12.39 -7.89 -44.85
CA LEU A 13 13.67 -7.20 -44.80
C LEU A 13 14.64 -7.87 -43.80
N LEU A 14 14.17 -8.25 -42.61
CA LEU A 14 15.00 -8.98 -41.64
C LEU A 14 15.35 -10.38 -42.11
N SER A 15 14.46 -11.05 -42.83
CA SER A 15 14.75 -12.34 -43.45
C SER A 15 15.83 -12.24 -44.52
N GLN A 16 15.79 -11.16 -45.34
CA GLN A 16 16.81 -10.86 -46.34
C GLN A 16 18.16 -10.50 -45.71
N ILE A 17 18.15 -9.69 -44.65
CA ILE A 17 19.36 -9.29 -43.90
C ILE A 17 20.02 -10.49 -43.22
N THR A 18 19.24 -11.40 -42.64
CA THR A 18 19.79 -12.52 -41.87
C THR A 18 20.07 -13.75 -42.74
N GLY A 19 19.49 -13.83 -43.95
CA GLY A 19 19.51 -15.03 -44.78
C GLY A 19 18.71 -16.20 -44.19
N GLN A 20 17.86 -15.91 -43.20
CA GLN A 20 17.01 -16.88 -42.49
C GLN A 20 15.55 -16.58 -42.78
N LYS A 21 14.71 -17.62 -42.85
CA LYS A 21 13.27 -17.44 -43.02
C LYS A 21 12.63 -17.10 -41.66
N LEU A 22 12.47 -15.81 -41.37
CA LEU A 22 11.90 -15.33 -40.12
C LEU A 22 10.38 -15.24 -40.20
N THR A 23 9.72 -15.45 -39.07
CA THR A 23 8.29 -15.19 -38.87
C THR A 23 8.10 -14.08 -37.84
N PRO A 24 6.92 -13.42 -37.75
CA PRO A 24 6.66 -12.41 -36.72
C PRO A 24 6.96 -12.89 -35.29
N LYS A 25 6.75 -14.18 -35.00
CA LYS A 25 7.05 -14.80 -33.70
C LYS A 25 8.55 -14.83 -33.35
N ASN A 26 9.44 -14.68 -34.33
CA ASN A 26 10.88 -14.66 -34.11
C ASN A 26 11.42 -13.25 -33.84
N LEU A 27 10.58 -12.21 -33.95
CA LEU A 27 10.98 -10.81 -33.83
C LEU A 27 10.71 -10.30 -32.41
N THR A 28 11.58 -10.70 -31.49
CA THR A 28 11.57 -10.17 -30.12
C THR A 28 12.14 -8.74 -30.09
N PRO A 29 11.82 -7.94 -29.05
CA PRO A 29 12.34 -6.58 -28.95
C PRO A 29 13.88 -6.46 -29.03
N PRO A 30 14.67 -7.36 -28.40
CA PRO A 30 16.13 -7.37 -28.58
C PRO A 30 16.56 -7.56 -30.04
N VAL A 31 15.90 -8.43 -30.80
CA VAL A 31 16.23 -8.72 -32.21
C VAL A 31 15.91 -7.52 -33.11
N ILE A 32 14.76 -6.87 -32.90
CA ILE A 32 14.37 -5.67 -33.65
C ILE A 32 15.31 -4.51 -33.35
N PHE A 33 15.62 -4.28 -32.07
CA PHE A 33 16.57 -3.24 -31.68
C PHE A 33 17.97 -3.50 -32.22
N LEU A 34 18.47 -4.74 -32.10
CA LEU A 34 19.78 -5.13 -32.63
C LEU A 34 19.87 -4.91 -34.15
N ALA A 35 18.83 -5.23 -34.91
CA ALA A 35 18.84 -4.99 -36.34
C ALA A 35 18.95 -3.50 -36.69
N ASN A 36 18.23 -2.65 -35.95
CA ASN A 36 18.35 -1.20 -36.08
C ASN A 36 19.74 -0.72 -35.68
N LEU A 37 20.27 -1.21 -34.56
CA LEU A 37 21.59 -0.86 -34.03
C LEU A 37 22.71 -1.23 -35.01
N VAL A 38 22.71 -2.46 -35.54
CA VAL A 38 23.66 -2.89 -36.57
C VAL A 38 23.57 -2.00 -37.80
N THR A 39 22.36 -1.63 -38.22
CA THR A 39 22.16 -0.78 -39.41
C THR A 39 22.69 0.63 -39.19
N VAL A 40 22.41 1.25 -38.04
CA VAL A 40 22.91 2.59 -37.71
C VAL A 40 24.43 2.58 -37.56
N LEU A 41 25.00 1.68 -36.77
CA LEU A 41 26.44 1.64 -36.49
C LEU A 41 27.27 1.28 -37.74
N LEU A 42 26.81 0.35 -38.58
CA LEU A 42 27.52 0.09 -39.84
C LEU A 42 27.49 1.29 -40.79
N GLY A 43 26.40 2.08 -40.77
CA GLY A 43 26.34 3.29 -41.56
C GLY A 43 27.32 4.36 -41.10
N VAL A 44 27.51 4.52 -39.78
CA VAL A 44 28.56 5.39 -39.22
C VAL A 44 29.93 4.92 -39.70
N ILE A 45 30.27 3.65 -39.51
CA ILE A 45 31.60 3.09 -39.84
C ILE A 45 31.92 3.13 -41.35
N PHE A 46 30.92 3.07 -42.23
CA PHE A 46 31.16 3.03 -43.68
C PHE A 46 30.97 4.38 -44.38
N VAL A 47 30.55 5.44 -43.69
CA VAL A 47 30.27 6.73 -44.34
C VAL A 47 31.55 7.44 -44.80
N ASP A 48 32.64 7.23 -44.08
CA ASP A 48 33.92 7.88 -44.29
C ASP A 48 34.78 7.12 -45.34
N GLY A 49 34.40 5.89 -45.66
CA GLY A 49 35.04 5.00 -46.63
C GLY A 49 36.25 4.23 -46.09
N THR A 50 36.63 4.40 -44.83
CA THR A 50 37.85 3.84 -44.21
C THR A 50 37.55 3.25 -42.84
N VAL A 51 37.48 1.91 -42.74
CA VAL A 51 37.20 1.25 -41.46
C VAL A 51 38.48 0.95 -40.70
N ALA A 52 38.72 1.63 -39.58
CA ALA A 52 39.81 1.34 -38.64
C ALA A 52 39.54 0.06 -37.82
N GLU A 53 40.61 -0.60 -37.36
CA GLU A 53 40.47 -1.79 -36.49
C GLU A 53 39.87 -1.45 -35.12
N SER A 54 40.12 -0.24 -34.60
CA SER A 54 39.52 0.28 -33.37
C SER A 54 37.99 0.41 -33.48
N GLU A 55 37.48 0.85 -34.63
CA GLU A 55 36.05 0.97 -34.90
C GLU A 55 35.37 -0.39 -34.99
N LYS A 56 36.04 -1.39 -35.61
CA LYS A 56 35.54 -2.77 -35.64
C LYS A 56 35.44 -3.37 -34.24
N GLN A 57 36.44 -3.13 -33.39
CA GLN A 57 36.42 -3.60 -32.01
C GLN A 57 35.31 -2.93 -31.20
N ARG A 58 35.10 -1.62 -31.38
CA ARG A 58 34.05 -0.86 -30.69
C ARG A 58 32.65 -1.27 -31.15
N LEU A 59 32.44 -1.47 -32.46
CA LEU A 59 31.22 -2.02 -33.03
C LEU A 59 30.85 -3.35 -32.35
N LEU A 60 31.79 -4.30 -32.32
CA LEU A 60 31.54 -5.61 -31.71
C LEU A 60 31.28 -5.48 -30.20
N THR A 61 32.01 -4.60 -29.52
CA THR A 61 31.81 -4.34 -28.08
C THR A 61 30.41 -3.83 -27.80
N THR A 62 29.94 -2.83 -28.55
CA THR A 62 28.60 -2.25 -28.40
C THR A 62 27.50 -3.25 -28.74
N LEU A 63 27.63 -3.99 -29.85
CA LEU A 63 26.63 -4.98 -30.25
C LEU A 63 26.54 -6.15 -29.26
N TYR A 64 27.67 -6.62 -28.72
CA TYR A 64 27.67 -7.72 -27.75
C TYR A 64 27.18 -7.32 -26.36
N ARG A 65 26.98 -6.03 -26.05
CA ARG A 65 26.24 -5.61 -24.84
C ARG A 65 24.82 -6.20 -24.82
N PHE A 66 24.25 -6.50 -26.00
CA PHE A 66 22.90 -7.02 -26.16
C PHE A 66 22.83 -8.53 -26.43
N SER A 67 23.92 -9.28 -26.24
CA SER A 67 23.93 -10.73 -26.47
C SER A 67 24.93 -11.48 -25.60
N ILE A 68 24.51 -12.60 -25.00
CA ILE A 68 25.37 -13.49 -24.21
C ILE A 68 26.30 -14.27 -25.17
N PRO A 69 27.58 -14.55 -24.83
CA PRO A 69 28.41 -15.52 -25.54
C PRO A 69 27.63 -16.82 -25.79
N GLU A 70 27.66 -17.34 -27.02
CA GLU A 70 27.00 -18.61 -27.42
C GLU A 70 25.48 -18.56 -27.66
N SER A 71 24.80 -17.43 -27.43
CA SER A 71 23.37 -17.27 -27.74
C SER A 71 23.04 -17.26 -29.24
N ASP A 72 21.83 -17.69 -29.61
CA ASP A 72 21.34 -17.60 -31.00
C ASP A 72 21.20 -16.14 -31.46
N VAL A 73 20.95 -15.20 -30.55
CA VAL A 73 20.97 -13.76 -30.80
C VAL A 73 22.37 -13.29 -31.24
N ARG A 74 23.44 -13.84 -30.65
CA ARG A 74 24.82 -13.53 -31.06
C ARG A 74 25.16 -14.07 -32.44
N LYS A 75 24.68 -15.27 -32.79
CA LYS A 75 24.81 -15.82 -34.16
C LYS A 75 24.02 -14.97 -35.16
N LEU A 76 22.79 -14.58 -34.80
CA LEU A 76 21.94 -13.73 -35.62
C LEU A 76 22.56 -12.35 -35.84
N THR A 77 23.21 -11.76 -34.83
CA THR A 77 23.93 -10.49 -34.94
C THR A 77 25.05 -10.55 -35.99
N HIS A 78 25.80 -11.66 -36.07
CA HIS A 78 26.81 -11.83 -37.13
C HIS A 78 26.19 -11.88 -38.53
N LEU A 79 25.05 -12.57 -38.67
CA LEU A 79 24.31 -12.62 -39.93
C LEU A 79 23.78 -11.23 -40.30
N MET A 80 23.26 -10.47 -39.33
CA MET A 80 22.81 -9.09 -39.53
C MET A 80 23.95 -8.19 -39.99
N ILE A 81 25.13 -8.24 -39.34
CA ILE A 81 26.31 -7.46 -39.74
C ILE A 81 26.66 -7.76 -41.20
N LYS A 82 26.70 -9.05 -41.56
CA LYS A 82 27.01 -9.48 -42.92
C LYS A 82 25.97 -8.97 -43.93
N GLY A 83 24.69 -9.24 -43.70
CA GLY A 83 23.64 -8.90 -44.67
C GLY A 83 23.32 -7.41 -44.76
N VAL A 84 23.41 -6.66 -43.65
CA VAL A 84 23.31 -5.19 -43.68
C VAL A 84 24.44 -4.59 -44.52
N LYS A 85 25.66 -5.13 -44.39
CA LYS A 85 26.82 -4.71 -45.17
C LYS A 85 26.67 -5.05 -46.65
N GLU A 86 26.35 -6.30 -46.98
CA GLU A 86 26.22 -6.80 -48.36
C GLU A 86 25.11 -6.07 -49.12
N ASN A 87 23.97 -5.82 -48.47
CA ASN A 87 22.81 -5.16 -49.09
C ASN A 87 22.84 -3.62 -48.93
N GLN A 88 23.87 -3.06 -48.30
CA GLN A 88 24.00 -1.62 -47.98
C GLN A 88 22.73 -1.01 -47.37
N VAL A 89 22.08 -1.73 -46.45
CA VAL A 89 20.78 -1.33 -45.88
C VAL A 89 20.86 0.03 -45.19
N TYR A 90 22.00 0.35 -44.59
CA TYR A 90 22.28 1.64 -43.95
C TYR A 90 22.24 2.85 -44.90
N LYS A 91 22.31 2.65 -46.23
CA LYS A 91 22.11 3.73 -47.22
C LYS A 91 20.66 3.89 -47.66
N GLN A 92 19.80 2.92 -47.33
CA GLN A 92 18.42 2.85 -47.78
C GLN A 92 17.49 3.35 -46.68
N VAL A 93 17.20 4.66 -46.69
CA VAL A 93 16.39 5.33 -45.65
C VAL A 93 15.03 4.66 -45.42
N ASN A 94 14.36 4.20 -46.48
CA ASN A 94 13.08 3.52 -46.36
C ASN A 94 13.17 2.20 -45.58
N ASN A 95 14.29 1.48 -45.69
CA ASN A 95 14.52 0.25 -44.94
C ASN A 95 14.80 0.55 -43.47
N LEU A 96 15.57 1.59 -43.19
CA LEU A 96 15.79 2.09 -41.83
C LEU A 96 14.47 2.49 -41.15
N LEU A 97 13.59 3.19 -41.86
CA LEU A 97 12.26 3.54 -41.34
C LEU A 97 11.38 2.31 -41.10
N ALA A 98 11.41 1.33 -42.02
CA ALA A 98 10.67 0.08 -41.85
C ALA A 98 11.17 -0.77 -40.68
N LEU A 99 12.48 -0.74 -40.38
CA LEU A 99 13.07 -1.39 -39.21
C LEU A 99 12.74 -0.64 -37.91
N ALA A 100 12.71 0.70 -37.96
CA ALA A 100 12.53 1.54 -36.78
C ALA A 100 11.06 1.83 -36.43
N ALA A 101 10.10 1.45 -37.29
CA ALA A 101 8.68 1.68 -37.07
C ALA A 101 8.16 1.17 -35.70
N PRO A 102 8.60 0.00 -35.18
CA PRO A 102 8.16 -0.49 -33.87
C PRO A 102 8.76 0.24 -32.65
N LEU A 103 9.79 1.10 -32.86
CA LEU A 103 10.54 1.71 -31.76
C LEU A 103 9.82 2.95 -31.19
N SER A 104 9.82 3.07 -29.87
CA SER A 104 9.39 4.28 -29.15
C SER A 104 10.38 5.45 -29.34
N GLU A 105 9.99 6.66 -28.91
CA GLU A 105 10.90 7.81 -28.94
C GLU A 105 12.16 7.58 -28.08
N SER A 106 11.99 6.99 -26.89
CA SER A 106 13.09 6.61 -25.98
C SER A 106 14.04 5.60 -26.62
N GLU A 107 13.52 4.60 -27.33
CA GLU A 107 14.33 3.58 -28.03
C GLU A 107 15.05 4.15 -29.24
N LYS A 108 14.41 5.03 -30.01
CA LYS A 108 15.04 5.74 -31.14
C LYS A 108 16.15 6.66 -30.65
N LEU A 109 15.95 7.34 -29.52
CA LEU A 109 16.98 8.18 -28.93
C LEU A 109 18.14 7.35 -28.41
N LEU A 110 17.87 6.24 -27.70
CA LEU A 110 18.91 5.31 -27.23
C LEU A 110 19.73 4.73 -28.39
N LEU A 111 19.08 4.36 -29.49
CA LEU A 111 19.72 3.89 -30.72
C LEU A 111 20.71 4.93 -31.29
N ILE A 112 20.31 6.20 -31.33
CA ILE A 112 21.18 7.27 -31.83
C ILE A 112 22.28 7.63 -30.83
N SER A 113 22.03 7.54 -29.52
CA SER A 113 23.07 7.69 -28.48
C SER A 113 24.24 6.73 -28.70
N PHE A 114 23.99 5.48 -29.07
CA PHE A 114 25.07 4.53 -29.42
C PHE A 114 25.85 4.94 -30.68
N GLY A 115 25.18 5.58 -31.64
CA GLY A 115 25.84 6.17 -32.81
C GLY A 115 26.83 7.27 -32.41
N TYR A 116 26.41 8.19 -31.53
CA TYR A 116 27.28 9.24 -31.00
C TYR A 116 28.39 8.68 -30.10
N GLU A 117 28.10 7.71 -29.22
CA GLU A 117 29.12 7.03 -28.39
C GLU A 117 30.19 6.38 -29.27
N MET A 118 29.80 5.78 -30.41
CA MET A 118 30.75 5.15 -31.31
C MET A 118 31.55 6.14 -32.14
N SER A 119 30.92 7.22 -32.61
CA SER A 119 31.58 8.24 -33.44
C SER A 119 32.54 9.11 -32.62
N ALA A 120 32.25 9.34 -31.33
CA ALA A 120 33.09 10.11 -30.41
C ALA A 120 34.25 9.29 -29.81
N ALA A 121 34.77 8.31 -30.55
CA ALA A 121 35.67 7.31 -29.98
C ALA A 121 37.01 7.86 -29.51
N ASP A 122 37.48 8.91 -30.17
CA ASP A 122 38.70 9.67 -29.91
C ASP A 122 38.40 11.07 -29.33
N SER A 123 37.19 11.26 -28.77
CA SER A 123 36.67 12.54 -28.26
C SER A 123 36.45 13.62 -29.33
N GLU A 124 36.57 13.29 -30.61
CA GLU A 124 36.10 14.09 -31.74
C GLU A 124 35.08 13.28 -32.55
N ILE A 125 34.23 13.93 -33.36
CA ILE A 125 33.27 13.24 -34.23
C ILE A 125 33.58 13.65 -35.66
N ASP A 126 33.84 12.69 -36.55
CA ASP A 126 34.09 13.00 -37.96
C ASP A 126 32.86 13.68 -38.58
N THR A 127 33.11 14.72 -39.39
CA THR A 127 32.04 15.51 -40.00
C THR A 127 31.09 14.70 -40.89
N ARG A 128 31.55 13.60 -41.50
CA ARG A 128 30.74 12.71 -42.34
C ARG A 128 29.90 11.76 -41.49
N GLU A 129 30.43 11.27 -40.38
CA GLU A 129 29.70 10.48 -39.38
C GLU A 129 28.60 11.28 -38.72
N LYS A 130 28.92 12.49 -38.27
CA LYS A 130 27.92 13.43 -37.73
C LYS A 130 26.81 13.69 -38.74
N LYS A 131 27.17 13.99 -39.99
CA LYS A 131 26.18 14.23 -41.05
C LYS A 131 25.31 13.01 -41.32
N TYR A 132 25.86 11.80 -41.24
CA TYR A 132 25.07 10.59 -41.34
C TYR A 132 24.08 10.45 -40.18
N LEU A 133 24.54 10.62 -38.93
CA LEU A 133 23.68 10.56 -37.75
C LEU A 133 22.59 11.62 -37.76
N ASP A 134 22.88 12.86 -38.17
CA ASP A 134 21.90 13.93 -38.33
C ASP A 134 20.80 13.55 -39.34
N ILE A 135 21.21 12.93 -40.47
CA ILE A 135 20.26 12.46 -41.48
C ILE A 135 19.39 11.34 -40.90
N VAL A 136 19.98 10.34 -40.23
CA VAL A 136 19.20 9.23 -39.65
C VAL A 136 18.26 9.73 -38.56
N ALA A 137 18.75 10.54 -37.62
CA ALA A 137 17.98 11.11 -36.52
C ALA A 137 16.78 11.93 -37.02
N LYS A 138 16.97 12.73 -38.08
CA LYS A 138 15.89 13.48 -38.72
C LYS A 138 14.78 12.56 -39.25
N HIS A 139 15.14 11.43 -39.87
CA HIS A 139 14.16 10.47 -40.37
C HIS A 139 13.47 9.71 -39.23
N LEU A 140 14.18 9.46 -38.12
CA LEU A 140 13.61 8.85 -36.92
C LEU A 140 12.71 9.80 -36.10
N GLY A 141 12.67 11.09 -36.43
CA GLY A 141 11.85 12.09 -35.73
C GLY A 141 12.50 12.64 -34.45
N ILE A 142 13.81 12.48 -34.27
CA ILE A 142 14.52 13.00 -33.10
C ILE A 142 14.73 14.50 -33.26
N LYS A 143 14.43 15.26 -32.20
CA LYS A 143 14.56 16.73 -32.22
C LYS A 143 16.05 17.11 -32.38
N PRO A 144 16.40 18.10 -33.22
CA PRO A 144 17.79 18.54 -33.40
C PRO A 144 18.47 18.96 -32.08
N GLN A 145 17.71 19.52 -31.14
CA GLN A 145 18.20 19.90 -29.81
C GLN A 145 18.70 18.72 -28.96
N HIS A 146 18.12 17.52 -29.15
CA HIS A 146 18.58 16.31 -28.47
C HIS A 146 19.95 15.87 -28.97
N LEU A 147 20.22 16.05 -30.27
CA LEU A 147 21.50 15.71 -30.89
C LEU A 147 22.64 16.58 -30.34
N VAL A 148 22.37 17.85 -30.07
CA VAL A 148 23.32 18.77 -29.43
C VAL A 148 23.69 18.30 -28.02
N VAL A 149 22.72 17.78 -27.26
CA VAL A 149 22.96 17.21 -25.91
C VAL A 149 23.84 15.96 -26.00
N LEU A 150 23.54 15.05 -26.94
CA LEU A 150 24.32 13.83 -27.14
C LEU A 150 25.76 14.16 -27.58
N GLU A 151 25.92 15.03 -28.57
CA GLU A 151 27.22 15.51 -29.03
C GLU A 151 28.03 16.10 -27.86
N ALA A 152 27.41 16.99 -27.08
CA ALA A 152 28.09 17.65 -25.98
C ALA A 152 28.46 16.70 -24.83
N GLY A 153 27.66 15.66 -24.57
CA GLY A 153 28.01 14.60 -23.62
C GLY A 153 29.25 13.83 -24.04
N PHE A 154 29.27 13.33 -25.27
CA PHE A 154 30.36 12.48 -25.76
C PHE A 154 31.61 13.24 -26.23
N THR A 155 31.52 14.55 -26.50
CA THR A 155 32.68 15.43 -26.83
C THR A 155 33.07 16.40 -25.71
N HIS A 156 32.38 16.35 -24.56
CA HIS A 156 32.62 17.17 -23.36
C HIS A 156 32.52 18.70 -23.58
N GLN A 157 31.57 19.13 -24.43
CA GLN A 157 31.28 20.55 -24.64
C GLN A 157 30.27 21.08 -23.59
N ILE A 158 30.50 22.29 -23.08
CA ILE A 158 29.90 22.76 -21.82
C ILE A 158 28.59 23.56 -22.01
N ASN A 159 28.22 23.93 -23.24
CA ASN A 159 27.13 24.87 -23.49
C ASN A 159 25.88 24.18 -24.06
N ILE A 160 24.96 23.75 -23.19
CA ILE A 160 23.75 22.99 -23.55
C ILE A 160 22.51 23.69 -22.98
N GLU A 161 21.44 23.73 -23.76
CA GLU A 161 20.16 24.26 -23.31
C GLU A 161 19.52 23.34 -22.24
N PRO A 162 19.15 23.87 -21.05
CA PRO A 162 18.67 23.04 -19.93
C PRO A 162 17.41 22.23 -20.23
N ILE A 163 16.52 22.78 -21.08
CA ILE A 163 15.27 22.13 -21.48
C ILE A 163 15.57 20.87 -22.31
N ALA A 164 16.45 20.99 -23.30
CA ALA A 164 16.87 19.87 -24.13
C ALA A 164 17.60 18.79 -23.31
N LEU A 165 18.44 19.21 -22.35
CA LEU A 165 19.12 18.28 -21.43
C LEU A 165 18.11 17.49 -20.59
N ASN A 166 17.10 18.15 -20.03
CA ASN A 166 16.06 17.49 -19.24
C ASN A 166 15.22 16.50 -20.06
N GLU A 167 14.84 16.87 -21.29
CA GLU A 167 14.10 15.97 -22.20
C GLU A 167 14.92 14.71 -22.54
N VAL A 168 16.22 14.85 -22.85
CA VAL A 168 17.10 13.70 -23.13
C VAL A 168 17.27 12.82 -21.90
N HIS A 169 17.45 13.42 -20.71
CA HIS A 169 17.52 12.67 -19.45
C HIS A 169 16.22 11.92 -19.14
N PHE A 170 15.06 12.48 -19.49
CA PHE A 170 13.75 11.82 -19.33
C PHE A 170 13.60 10.63 -20.29
N LEU A 171 13.89 10.84 -21.58
CA LEU A 171 13.75 9.82 -22.62
C LEU A 171 14.75 8.67 -22.46
N LEU A 172 15.95 8.93 -21.91
CA LEU A 172 16.95 7.90 -21.61
C LEU A 172 16.85 7.37 -20.17
N ASN A 173 15.82 7.73 -19.40
CA ASN A 173 15.62 7.19 -18.05
C ASN A 173 15.46 5.66 -18.11
N PRO A 174 16.20 4.87 -17.30
CA PRO A 174 16.10 3.41 -17.32
C PRO A 174 14.68 2.87 -17.10
N ALA A 175 13.80 3.65 -16.44
CA ALA A 175 12.38 3.34 -16.28
C ALA A 175 11.63 3.20 -17.62
N GLN A 176 12.02 3.97 -18.65
CA GLN A 176 11.41 3.92 -19.99
C GLN A 176 11.64 2.57 -20.71
N PHE A 177 12.54 1.73 -20.20
CA PHE A 177 12.96 0.47 -20.82
C PHE A 177 12.55 -0.78 -20.01
N GLN A 178 11.77 -0.63 -18.92
CA GLN A 178 11.38 -1.72 -18.03
C GLN A 178 10.58 -2.84 -18.71
N GLN A 179 9.81 -2.52 -19.75
CA GLN A 179 8.99 -3.48 -20.49
C GLN A 179 9.76 -4.27 -21.56
N LEU A 180 11.05 -3.99 -21.79
CA LEU A 180 11.85 -4.66 -22.82
C LEU A 180 12.65 -5.85 -22.26
N ASP A 181 13.77 -5.55 -21.59
CA ASP A 181 14.70 -6.50 -20.98
C ASP A 181 15.66 -5.70 -20.07
N ILE A 182 16.18 -6.32 -19.01
CA ILE A 182 17.16 -5.73 -18.07
C ILE A 182 18.38 -5.16 -18.81
N ILE A 183 18.77 -5.76 -19.95
CA ILE A 183 19.87 -5.28 -20.78
C ILE A 183 19.64 -3.83 -21.27
N PHE A 184 18.41 -3.44 -21.60
CA PHE A 184 18.09 -2.09 -22.05
C PHE A 184 18.12 -1.07 -20.91
N ILE A 185 17.68 -1.47 -19.72
CA ILE A 185 17.76 -0.67 -18.49
C ILE A 185 19.23 -0.32 -18.21
N LYS A 186 20.12 -1.33 -18.31
CA LYS A 186 21.55 -1.14 -18.13
C LYS A 186 22.16 -0.24 -19.21
N ALA A 187 21.83 -0.49 -20.48
CA ALA A 187 22.27 0.33 -21.60
C ALA A 187 21.87 1.80 -21.44
N ALA A 188 20.63 2.08 -21.06
CA ALA A 188 20.13 3.43 -20.82
C ALA A 188 20.83 4.10 -19.63
N SER A 189 21.06 3.36 -18.54
CA SER A 189 21.82 3.84 -17.39
C SER A 189 23.27 4.20 -17.75
N ASP A 190 23.94 3.36 -18.53
CA ASP A 190 25.32 3.59 -18.97
C ASP A 190 25.39 4.83 -19.88
N MET A 191 24.39 5.03 -20.75
CA MET A 191 24.30 6.21 -21.61
C MET A 191 24.05 7.49 -20.81
N LEU A 192 23.16 7.48 -19.82
CA LEU A 192 22.93 8.63 -18.95
C LEU A 192 24.17 9.03 -18.16
N ALA A 193 24.96 8.06 -17.71
CA ALA A 193 26.20 8.32 -16.97
C ALA A 193 27.26 9.03 -17.83
N ALA A 194 27.19 8.88 -19.16
CA ALA A 194 28.07 9.56 -20.11
C ALA A 194 27.57 10.96 -20.51
N LEU A 195 26.34 11.33 -20.15
CA LEU A 195 25.79 12.65 -20.44
C LEU A 195 26.10 13.66 -19.33
N PRO A 196 26.10 14.97 -19.63
CA PRO A 196 26.37 16.01 -18.65
C PRO A 196 25.35 15.94 -17.52
N ALA A 197 25.83 16.02 -16.29
CA ALA A 197 24.98 16.05 -15.11
C ALA A 197 23.97 17.20 -15.24
N LYS A 198 22.71 16.94 -14.89
CA LYS A 198 21.73 18.02 -14.75
C LYS A 198 22.36 19.09 -13.87
N SER A 199 22.33 20.34 -14.31
CA SER A 199 22.56 21.45 -13.39
C SER A 199 21.45 21.34 -12.35
N GLU A 200 21.77 20.75 -11.21
CA GLU A 200 21.00 20.91 -10.01
C GLU A 200 20.83 22.42 -9.86
N HIS A 201 19.59 22.91 -9.98
CA HIS A 201 19.25 24.07 -9.20
C HIS A 201 19.44 23.65 -7.75
N LYS A 202 20.69 23.76 -7.28
CA LYS A 202 21.01 23.98 -5.89
C LYS A 202 20.32 25.28 -5.52
N ILE A 203 19.03 25.15 -5.22
CA ILE A 203 18.50 25.84 -4.07
C ILE A 203 19.34 25.30 -2.92
N THR A 204 20.47 25.95 -2.64
CA THR A 204 21.07 25.90 -1.31
C THR A 204 20.07 26.56 -0.37
N LYS A 205 18.97 25.85 -0.05
CA LYS A 205 18.35 25.99 1.24
C LYS A 205 19.32 25.30 2.19
N PRO A 206 19.79 25.98 3.24
CA PRO A 206 20.44 25.27 4.31
C PRO A 206 19.35 24.39 4.93
N HIS A 207 19.25 23.12 4.55
CA HIS A 207 18.54 22.13 5.36
C HIS A 207 19.34 21.94 6.65
N ARG A 208 19.22 22.90 7.57
CA ARG A 208 19.66 22.76 8.95
C ARG A 208 18.53 22.08 9.72
N ASN A 209 18.81 20.83 10.10
CA ASN A 209 18.15 20.02 11.15
C ASN A 209 16.62 19.97 11.15
N ARG A 210 16.05 19.07 10.34
CA ARG A 210 14.76 18.44 10.61
C ARG A 210 14.90 16.94 10.83
N SER A 211 15.96 16.52 11.53
CA SER A 211 16.19 15.10 11.78
C SER A 211 15.11 14.55 12.72
N TYR A 212 14.19 13.75 12.17
CA TYR A 212 13.37 12.79 12.92
C TYR A 212 14.26 11.68 13.49
N GLY A 213 15.11 12.04 14.46
CA GLY A 213 16.14 11.18 15.01
C GLY A 213 15.57 9.97 15.73
N GLU A 214 14.43 10.09 16.40
CA GLU A 214 13.79 8.97 17.09
C GLU A 214 13.13 8.02 16.10
N LEU A 215 12.49 8.52 15.03
CA LEU A 215 11.98 7.65 13.96
C LEU A 215 13.12 6.94 13.23
N LYS A 216 14.25 7.61 12.97
CA LYS A 216 15.43 6.95 12.38
C LYS A 216 15.98 5.83 13.27
N LYS A 217 16.10 6.06 14.58
CA LYS A 217 16.46 5.00 15.56
C LYS A 217 15.44 3.86 15.54
N PHE A 218 14.16 4.17 15.46
CA PHE A 218 13.12 3.15 15.32
C PHE A 218 13.29 2.31 14.05
N GLN A 219 13.59 2.93 12.91
CA GLN A 219 13.90 2.22 11.67
C GLN A 219 15.16 1.34 11.78
N GLU A 220 16.16 1.78 12.54
CA GLU A 220 17.33 0.95 12.86
C GLU A 220 16.95 -0.28 13.69
N TYR A 221 16.10 -0.15 14.71
CA TYR A 221 15.59 -1.29 15.47
C TYR A 221 14.77 -2.24 14.59
N ARG A 222 13.87 -1.71 13.75
CA ARG A 222 13.11 -2.52 12.77
C ARG A 222 14.05 -3.30 11.85
N LYS A 223 15.12 -2.65 11.35
CA LYS A 223 16.12 -3.30 10.49
C LYS A 223 16.92 -4.37 11.22
N GLN A 224 17.21 -4.19 12.50
CA GLN A 224 17.84 -5.23 13.33
C GLN A 224 16.91 -6.44 13.49
N VAL A 225 15.62 -6.21 13.77
CA VAL A 225 14.61 -7.28 13.83
C VAL A 225 14.48 -8.01 12.49
N ASP A 226 14.44 -7.28 11.36
CA ASP A 226 14.41 -7.88 10.02
C ASP A 226 15.66 -8.72 9.74
N ASN A 227 16.84 -8.27 10.18
CA ASN A 227 18.07 -9.05 10.05
C ASN A 227 18.02 -10.35 10.88
N CYS A 228 17.55 -10.29 12.13
CA CYS A 228 17.33 -11.49 12.94
C CYS A 228 16.32 -12.44 12.29
N CYS A 229 15.26 -11.91 11.68
CA CYS A 229 14.26 -12.69 10.94
C CYS A 229 14.87 -13.36 9.69
N TYR A 230 15.73 -12.65 8.96
CA TYR A 230 16.47 -13.22 7.82
C TYR A 230 17.44 -14.33 8.24
N GLN A 231 18.18 -14.13 9.33
CA GLN A 231 19.05 -15.18 9.88
C GLN A 231 18.24 -16.40 10.33
N LEU A 232 17.11 -16.18 11.00
CA LEU A 232 16.18 -17.23 11.39
C LEU A 232 15.70 -17.99 10.16
N PHE A 233 15.27 -17.30 9.09
CA PHE A 233 14.86 -17.91 7.84
C PHE A 233 15.95 -18.84 7.28
N GLN A 234 17.20 -18.36 7.22
CA GLN A 234 18.32 -19.17 6.72
C GLN A 234 18.55 -20.43 7.57
N ILE A 235 18.49 -20.30 8.90
CA ILE A 235 18.68 -21.45 9.82
C ILE A 235 17.54 -22.45 9.66
N ILE A 236 16.29 -21.99 9.66
CA ILE A 236 15.12 -22.85 9.50
C ILE A 236 15.18 -23.54 8.13
N GLN A 237 15.46 -22.81 7.05
CA GLN A 237 15.60 -23.37 5.70
C GLN A 237 16.69 -24.45 5.63
N ASP A 238 17.86 -24.20 6.23
CA ASP A 238 18.93 -25.19 6.33
C ASP A 238 18.50 -26.46 7.07
N CYS A 239 17.79 -26.31 8.18
CA CYS A 239 17.30 -27.42 9.01
C CYS A 239 16.21 -28.22 8.29
N THR A 240 15.28 -27.54 7.63
CA THR A 240 14.22 -28.15 6.83
C THR A 240 14.79 -28.90 5.62
N ASN A 241 15.75 -28.33 4.89
CA ASN A 241 16.41 -29.01 3.76
C ASN A 241 17.12 -30.32 4.15
N ARG A 242 17.44 -30.48 5.44
CA ARG A 242 18.06 -31.69 6.00
C ARG A 242 17.06 -32.62 6.69
N GLY A 243 15.77 -32.29 6.68
CA GLY A 243 14.68 -33.08 7.27
C GLY A 243 14.57 -32.95 8.80
N PHE A 244 15.23 -31.97 9.43
CA PHE A 244 15.20 -31.82 10.89
C PHE A 244 14.05 -30.96 11.41
N LEU A 245 13.50 -30.08 10.56
CA LEU A 245 12.39 -29.20 10.90
C LEU A 245 11.32 -29.23 9.81
N PRO A 246 10.03 -29.02 10.15
CA PRO A 246 8.95 -29.02 9.18
C PRO A 246 9.01 -27.80 8.23
N HIS A 247 8.49 -27.97 7.01
CA HIS A 247 8.43 -26.91 6.00
C HIS A 247 7.53 -25.73 6.39
N THR A 248 6.52 -25.96 7.22
CA THR A 248 5.58 -24.92 7.70
C THR A 248 6.25 -23.77 8.44
N LEU A 249 7.40 -24.02 9.09
CA LEU A 249 8.16 -22.97 9.77
C LEU A 249 8.76 -21.96 8.78
N ILE A 250 9.07 -22.37 7.55
CA ILE A 250 9.56 -21.45 6.51
C ILE A 250 8.47 -20.44 6.16
N GLU A 251 7.25 -20.92 5.92
CA GLU A 251 6.09 -20.08 5.61
C GLU A 251 5.79 -19.10 6.76
N GLU A 252 5.81 -19.56 8.01
CA GLU A 252 5.63 -18.69 9.19
C GLU A 252 6.69 -17.58 9.24
N VAL A 253 7.97 -17.88 8.99
CA VAL A 253 9.04 -16.86 9.01
C VAL A 253 8.91 -15.89 7.85
N GLU A 254 8.53 -16.35 6.65
CA GLU A 254 8.34 -15.49 5.49
C GLU A 254 7.20 -14.49 5.71
N GLU A 255 6.06 -14.93 6.26
CA GLU A 255 4.95 -14.04 6.62
C GLU A 255 5.39 -12.96 7.62
N ILE A 256 6.14 -13.36 8.66
CA ILE A 256 6.66 -12.42 9.67
C ILE A 256 7.65 -11.44 9.01
N SER A 257 8.56 -11.92 8.16
CA SER A 257 9.54 -11.07 7.46
C SER A 257 8.85 -10.02 6.60
N GLN A 258 7.82 -10.40 5.85
CA GLN A 258 7.06 -9.43 5.04
C GLN A 258 6.40 -8.37 5.91
N LYS A 259 5.75 -8.78 7.02
CA LYS A 259 5.13 -7.84 7.96
C LYS A 259 6.13 -6.85 8.53
N VAL A 260 7.32 -7.31 8.97
CA VAL A 260 8.38 -6.45 9.51
C VAL A 260 8.94 -5.49 8.46
N LYS A 261 9.18 -5.98 7.22
CA LYS A 261 9.75 -5.16 6.13
C LYS A 261 8.85 -4.01 5.70
N PHE A 262 7.55 -4.29 5.55
CA PHE A 262 6.57 -3.31 5.08
C PHE A 262 5.91 -2.51 6.20
N GLN A 263 6.32 -2.71 7.45
CA GLN A 263 5.78 -1.99 8.59
C GLN A 263 6.10 -0.49 8.48
N GLN A 264 5.05 0.30 8.26
CA GLN A 264 5.09 1.76 8.22
C GLN A 264 4.09 2.33 9.23
N PHE A 265 4.26 3.61 9.58
CA PHE A 265 3.27 4.34 10.36
C PHE A 265 2.31 5.08 9.44
N ARG A 266 1.01 4.93 9.63
CA ARG A 266 0.00 5.69 8.88
C ARG A 266 -0.50 6.86 9.73
N LEU A 267 -0.36 8.08 9.21
CA LEU A 267 -0.73 9.34 9.87
C LEU A 267 -1.84 10.03 9.07
N ALA A 268 -3.07 10.04 9.57
CA ALA A 268 -4.18 10.69 8.88
C ALA A 268 -4.33 12.16 9.30
N VAL A 269 -4.62 13.03 8.33
CA VAL A 269 -4.92 14.44 8.55
C VAL A 269 -6.40 14.70 8.26
N LEU A 270 -7.14 15.09 9.30
CA LEU A 270 -8.57 15.34 9.30
C LEU A 270 -8.88 16.80 9.65
N GLY A 271 -10.04 17.27 9.21
CA GLY A 271 -10.58 18.58 9.56
C GLY A 271 -11.55 19.10 8.50
N GLU A 272 -12.32 20.12 8.87
CA GLU A 272 -13.26 20.79 7.97
C GLU A 272 -12.53 21.42 6.76
N PHE A 273 -13.28 21.80 5.73
CA PHE A 273 -12.76 22.56 4.61
C PHE A 273 -12.10 23.89 5.03
N SER A 274 -11.03 24.28 4.33
CA SER A 274 -10.27 25.51 4.57
C SER A 274 -9.69 25.68 5.98
N GLN A 275 -9.43 24.58 6.69
CA GLN A 275 -8.73 24.62 7.99
C GLN A 275 -7.19 24.57 7.86
N GLY A 276 -6.67 24.62 6.62
CA GLY A 276 -5.23 24.64 6.33
C GLY A 276 -4.58 23.25 6.32
N LYS A 277 -5.33 22.19 6.00
CA LYS A 277 -4.80 20.81 5.88
C LYS A 277 -3.66 20.73 4.85
N SER A 278 -3.89 21.18 3.62
CA SER A 278 -2.89 21.18 2.56
C SER A 278 -1.66 22.04 2.93
N THR A 279 -1.87 23.18 3.60
CA THR A 279 -0.77 24.01 4.12
C THR A 279 0.02 23.30 5.23
N LEU A 280 -0.65 22.60 6.16
CA LEU A 280 0.00 21.77 7.16
C LEU A 280 0.82 20.67 6.51
N LEU A 281 0.26 19.98 5.52
CA LEU A 281 0.97 18.94 4.76
C LEU A 281 2.20 19.55 4.11
N ASN A 282 2.09 20.65 3.38
CA ASN A 282 3.25 21.33 2.79
C ASN A 282 4.30 21.74 3.84
N ALA A 283 3.89 22.20 5.03
CA ALA A 283 4.80 22.51 6.13
C ALA A 283 5.48 21.26 6.73
N LEU A 284 4.78 20.13 6.80
CA LEU A 284 5.32 18.83 7.20
C LEU A 284 6.31 18.30 6.16
N LEU A 285 6.00 18.46 4.87
CA LEU A 285 6.82 18.03 3.74
C LEU A 285 8.03 18.96 3.52
N GLY A 286 7.93 20.24 3.90
CA GLY A 286 8.94 21.26 3.64
C GLY A 286 8.96 21.76 2.19
N GLU A 287 7.96 21.39 1.39
CA GLU A 287 7.77 21.74 -0.01
C GLU A 287 6.28 21.96 -0.30
N GLU A 288 5.97 22.83 -1.26
CA GLU A 288 4.61 23.06 -1.76
C GLU A 288 4.23 22.00 -2.79
N ILE A 289 3.71 20.86 -2.29
CA ILE A 289 3.33 19.71 -3.10
C ILE A 289 1.81 19.60 -3.23
N GLN A 290 1.11 19.75 -2.11
CA GLN A 290 -0.35 19.69 -2.05
C GLN A 290 -0.95 21.00 -2.58
N PRO A 291 -1.92 20.96 -3.49
CA PRO A 291 -2.56 22.16 -4.01
C PRO A 291 -3.28 22.92 -2.88
N VAL A 292 -2.92 24.18 -2.67
CA VAL A 292 -3.59 25.07 -1.71
C VAL A 292 -4.59 25.92 -2.50
N ARG A 293 -5.88 25.56 -2.46
CA ARG A 293 -6.96 26.34 -3.09
C ARG A 293 -8.11 26.57 -2.12
N GLU A 294 -8.86 27.65 -2.34
CA GLU A 294 -10.10 28.00 -1.63
C GLU A 294 -11.31 27.18 -2.11
N ILE A 295 -11.11 26.27 -3.07
CA ILE A 295 -12.11 25.37 -3.66
C ILE A 295 -11.89 23.96 -3.08
N PRO A 296 -12.94 23.18 -2.75
CA PRO A 296 -12.78 21.84 -2.19
C PRO A 296 -11.90 20.93 -3.06
N CYS A 297 -10.91 20.29 -2.43
CA CYS A 297 -10.14 19.21 -3.03
C CYS A 297 -11.06 18.01 -3.31
N SER A 298 -10.75 17.25 -4.36
CA SER A 298 -11.51 16.08 -4.81
C SER A 298 -11.86 15.18 -3.62
N GLY A 299 -13.02 14.54 -3.64
CA GLY A 299 -13.48 13.60 -2.59
C GLY A 299 -12.62 12.34 -2.46
N MET A 300 -11.35 12.36 -2.85
CA MET A 300 -10.45 11.24 -2.98
C MET A 300 -9.39 11.24 -1.88
N VAL A 301 -8.99 10.05 -1.42
CA VAL A 301 -7.86 9.89 -0.49
C VAL A 301 -6.55 10.16 -1.23
N THR A 302 -5.69 11.01 -0.68
CA THR A 302 -4.31 11.15 -1.15
C THR A 302 -3.36 10.57 -0.12
N VAL A 303 -2.51 9.64 -0.55
CA VAL A 303 -1.47 9.02 0.28
C VAL A 303 -0.12 9.56 -0.12
N LEU A 304 0.55 10.28 0.77
CA LEU A 304 1.92 10.73 0.59
C LEU A 304 2.86 9.72 1.25
N LYS A 305 3.78 9.17 0.47
CA LYS A 305 4.76 8.18 0.96
C LYS A 305 6.13 8.40 0.33
N TYR A 306 7.13 7.77 0.93
CA TYR A 306 8.48 7.78 0.38
C TYR A 306 8.52 7.03 -0.95
N GLY A 307 9.21 7.59 -1.93
CA GLY A 307 9.51 6.92 -3.19
C GLY A 307 10.86 7.34 -3.72
N THR A 308 11.48 6.50 -4.55
CA THR A 308 12.82 6.78 -5.10
C THR A 308 12.81 7.90 -6.15
N GLN A 309 11.62 8.27 -6.64
CA GLN A 309 11.39 9.30 -7.64
C GLN A 309 10.10 10.06 -7.30
N LYS A 310 10.01 11.32 -7.74
CA LYS A 310 8.80 12.13 -7.64
C LYS A 310 7.79 11.66 -8.69
N ARG A 311 6.73 10.98 -8.28
CA ARG A 311 5.66 10.51 -9.18
C ARG A 311 4.31 10.44 -8.49
N VAL A 312 3.26 10.47 -9.29
CA VAL A 312 1.89 10.35 -8.82
C VAL A 312 1.25 9.12 -9.45
N VAL A 313 0.75 8.22 -8.63
CA VAL A 313 0.10 6.97 -9.06
C VAL A 313 -1.37 7.04 -8.68
N CYS A 314 -2.24 6.93 -9.67
CA CYS A 314 -3.68 6.84 -9.48
C CYS A 314 -4.08 5.37 -9.39
N ARG A 315 -4.77 5.00 -8.31
CA ARG A 315 -5.29 3.64 -8.10
C ARG A 315 -6.80 3.65 -8.24
N TYR A 316 -7.32 2.74 -9.04
CA TYR A 316 -8.74 2.62 -9.36
C TYR A 316 -9.40 1.52 -8.52
N LYS A 317 -10.72 1.61 -8.31
CA LYS A 317 -11.53 0.65 -7.55
C LYS A 317 -11.51 -0.77 -8.15
N ASP A 318 -11.18 -0.90 -9.44
CA ASP A 318 -11.02 -2.18 -10.16
C ASP A 318 -9.62 -2.80 -10.00
N GLY A 319 -8.71 -2.15 -9.27
CA GLY A 319 -7.33 -2.59 -9.05
C GLY A 319 -6.32 -2.09 -10.10
N ARG A 320 -6.74 -1.33 -11.11
CA ARG A 320 -5.82 -0.71 -12.09
C ARG A 320 -4.97 0.38 -11.41
N GLU A 321 -3.70 0.47 -11.82
CA GLU A 321 -2.80 1.57 -11.44
C GLU A 321 -2.35 2.34 -12.69
N GLU A 322 -2.27 3.67 -12.58
CA GLU A 322 -1.83 4.56 -13.66
C GLU A 322 -0.91 5.65 -13.11
N GLU A 323 0.31 5.78 -13.65
CA GLU A 323 1.17 6.92 -13.33
C GLU A 323 0.71 8.15 -14.12
N ILE A 324 0.41 9.24 -13.40
CA ILE A 324 -0.10 10.48 -13.97
C ILE A 324 0.94 11.61 -13.81
N PRO A 325 1.08 12.52 -14.79
CA PRO A 325 1.89 13.73 -14.65
C PRO A 325 1.42 14.61 -13.49
N PHE A 326 2.35 15.36 -12.87
CA PHE A 326 2.04 16.22 -11.73
C PHE A 326 1.02 17.32 -12.07
N GLU A 327 1.01 17.81 -13.31
CA GLU A 327 0.02 18.78 -13.80
C GLU A 327 -1.39 18.17 -13.84
N GLN A 328 -1.49 16.88 -14.18
CA GLN A 328 -2.76 16.16 -14.14
C GLN A 328 -3.17 15.83 -12.71
N TYR A 329 -2.22 15.60 -11.80
CA TYR A 329 -2.50 15.46 -10.38
C TYR A 329 -3.18 16.71 -9.81
N GLN A 330 -2.68 17.91 -10.11
CA GLN A 330 -3.33 19.14 -9.64
C GLN A 330 -4.76 19.31 -10.17
N LEU A 331 -5.03 18.82 -11.39
CA LEU A 331 -6.37 18.84 -11.99
C LEU A 331 -7.30 17.76 -11.41
N LYS A 332 -6.82 16.53 -11.22
CA LYS A 332 -7.60 15.38 -10.70
C LYS A 332 -7.80 15.41 -9.18
N ALA A 333 -6.87 16.00 -8.44
CA ALA A 333 -6.96 16.17 -6.98
C ALA A 333 -7.83 17.38 -6.57
N THR A 334 -8.32 18.16 -7.53
CA THR A 334 -9.14 19.36 -7.32
C THR A 334 -10.51 19.17 -7.96
N ILE A 335 -11.58 19.66 -7.33
CA ILE A 335 -12.91 19.70 -7.95
C ILE A 335 -12.97 20.91 -8.91
N SER A 336 -13.61 20.78 -10.07
CA SER A 336 -13.80 21.93 -10.99
C SER A 336 -14.58 23.06 -10.30
N GLU A 337 -14.32 24.33 -10.65
CA GLU A 337 -15.05 25.49 -10.10
C GLU A 337 -16.56 25.35 -10.27
N ASP A 338 -17.00 24.81 -11.41
CA ASP A 338 -18.41 24.58 -11.75
C ASP A 338 -19.06 23.47 -10.89
N ALA A 339 -18.31 22.41 -10.56
CA ALA A 339 -18.77 21.35 -9.65
C ALA A 339 -18.80 21.83 -8.18
N ALA A 340 -17.86 22.69 -7.75
CA ALA A 340 -17.89 23.31 -6.42
C ALA A 340 -19.07 24.29 -6.25
N LEU A 341 -19.63 24.81 -7.36
CA LEU A 341 -20.80 25.67 -7.42
C LEU A 341 -22.13 24.92 -7.65
N GLY A 342 -22.12 23.58 -7.69
CA GLY A 342 -23.33 22.75 -7.70
C GLY A 342 -23.81 22.24 -9.06
N CYS A 343 -22.98 22.24 -10.11
CA CYS A 343 -23.31 21.59 -11.38
C CYS A 343 -22.80 20.14 -11.44
N LEU A 344 -23.74 19.18 -11.44
CA LEU A 344 -23.57 17.72 -11.31
C LEU A 344 -22.87 16.99 -12.49
N SER A 345 -22.36 17.68 -13.52
CA SER A 345 -21.88 17.00 -14.73
C SER A 345 -20.46 16.43 -14.67
N ASP A 346 -19.61 16.89 -13.73
CA ASP A 346 -18.19 16.47 -13.64
C ASP A 346 -17.90 15.44 -12.52
N GLU A 347 -18.85 15.15 -11.64
CA GLU A 347 -18.66 14.18 -10.53
C GLU A 347 -18.44 12.74 -11.03
N LEU A 348 -18.99 12.40 -12.20
CA LEU A 348 -18.95 11.04 -12.76
C LEU A 348 -17.56 10.59 -13.25
N ALA A 349 -16.61 11.52 -13.48
CA ALA A 349 -15.25 11.16 -13.95
C ALA A 349 -14.29 10.76 -12.81
N HIS A 350 -14.67 10.98 -11.54
CA HIS A 350 -13.81 10.74 -10.37
C HIS A 350 -14.25 9.50 -9.56
N ASP A 351 -15.37 8.88 -9.90
CA ASP A 351 -16.01 7.82 -9.10
C ASP A 351 -15.33 6.45 -9.25
N GLU A 352 -14.42 6.28 -10.21
CA GLU A 352 -13.65 5.04 -10.40
C GLU A 352 -12.32 5.01 -9.63
N ILE A 353 -11.85 6.16 -9.13
CA ILE A 353 -10.57 6.23 -8.40
C ILE A 353 -10.83 5.75 -6.96
N ASP A 354 -9.93 4.97 -6.37
CA ASP A 354 -9.96 4.61 -4.94
C ASP A 354 -9.01 5.53 -4.14
N GLU A 355 -7.77 5.69 -4.61
CA GLU A 355 -6.79 6.59 -3.99
C GLU A 355 -5.75 7.15 -4.97
N ILE A 356 -5.12 8.26 -4.58
CA ILE A 356 -3.99 8.85 -5.30
C ILE A 356 -2.76 8.74 -4.41
N VAL A 357 -1.72 8.08 -4.90
CA VAL A 357 -0.46 7.90 -4.19
C VAL A 357 0.59 8.86 -4.73
N PHE A 358 1.08 9.74 -3.86
CA PHE A 358 2.17 10.66 -4.13
C PHE A 358 3.47 10.11 -3.55
N GLU A 359 4.38 9.71 -4.43
CA GLU A 359 5.70 9.21 -4.06
C GLU A 359 6.76 10.28 -4.23
N HIS A 360 7.60 10.49 -3.22
CA HIS A 360 8.62 11.53 -3.27
C HIS A 360 9.86 11.21 -2.41
N PRO A 361 11.08 11.42 -2.94
CA PRO A 361 12.33 11.01 -2.28
C PRO A 361 12.72 11.91 -1.11
N ASP A 362 12.46 13.21 -1.20
CA ASP A 362 12.94 14.19 -0.21
C ASP A 362 11.97 14.42 0.96
N LEU A 363 10.94 13.57 1.11
CA LEU A 363 10.00 13.70 2.23
C LEU A 363 10.64 13.18 3.51
N GLU A 364 11.15 14.08 4.35
CA GLU A 364 11.95 13.69 5.53
C GLU A 364 11.15 12.83 6.53
N LEU A 365 9.86 13.14 6.77
CA LEU A 365 8.98 12.33 7.60
C LEU A 365 8.71 10.96 6.96
N CYS A 366 8.44 10.91 5.65
CA CYS A 366 8.13 9.66 4.97
C CYS A 366 9.34 8.75 4.76
N SER A 367 10.52 9.33 4.52
CA SER A 367 11.80 8.62 4.48
C SER A 367 12.13 7.94 5.82
N SER A 368 11.50 8.39 6.91
CA SER A 368 11.60 7.80 8.24
C SER A 368 10.51 6.75 8.52
N GLY A 369 9.78 6.31 7.49
CA GLY A 369 8.79 5.22 7.52
C GLY A 369 7.38 5.61 7.93
N VAL A 370 6.95 6.81 7.53
CA VAL A 370 5.60 7.35 7.79
C VAL A 370 4.87 7.60 6.46
N GLU A 371 3.68 7.07 6.30
CA GLU A 371 2.75 7.42 5.23
C GLU A 371 1.75 8.44 5.76
N ILE A 372 1.59 9.56 5.07
CA ILE A 372 0.63 10.60 5.44
C ILE A 372 -0.59 10.45 4.57
N ILE A 373 -1.76 10.37 5.20
CA ILE A 373 -3.03 10.25 4.49
C ILE A 373 -3.74 11.59 4.59
N ASP A 374 -3.88 12.26 3.46
CA ASP A 374 -4.77 13.41 3.32
C ASP A 374 -6.18 12.91 3.02
N SER A 375 -7.09 13.18 3.96
CA SER A 375 -8.50 12.85 3.79
C SER A 375 -9.24 14.04 3.15
N PRO A 376 -10.21 13.78 2.26
CA PRO A 376 -11.08 14.84 1.78
C PRO A 376 -11.78 15.50 2.98
N GLY A 377 -11.88 16.84 2.97
CA GLY A 377 -12.44 17.58 4.09
C GLY A 377 -13.82 17.07 4.50
N LEU A 378 -13.99 16.90 5.81
CA LEU A 378 -15.20 16.40 6.47
C LEU A 378 -16.30 17.47 6.46
N ASN A 379 -16.82 17.74 5.26
CA ASN A 379 -18.06 18.49 5.08
C ASN A 379 -19.16 17.50 4.67
N GLU A 380 -20.41 17.92 4.86
CA GLU A 380 -21.75 17.28 4.74
C GLU A 380 -22.03 16.24 3.62
N HIS A 381 -21.06 15.79 2.83
CA HIS A 381 -21.22 14.74 1.84
C HIS A 381 -20.97 13.36 2.46
N PRO A 382 -21.97 12.45 2.48
CA PRO A 382 -21.83 11.14 3.12
C PRO A 382 -20.69 10.28 2.58
N ASP A 383 -20.35 10.39 1.29
CA ASP A 383 -19.20 9.65 0.73
C ASP A 383 -17.87 10.05 1.38
N ARG A 384 -17.71 11.31 1.81
CA ARG A 384 -16.46 11.81 2.39
C ARG A 384 -16.27 11.36 3.84
N THR A 385 -17.35 11.34 4.63
CA THR A 385 -17.37 10.77 5.99
C THR A 385 -16.89 9.33 5.95
N ALA A 386 -17.35 8.65 4.93
CA ALA A 386 -17.21 7.24 4.80
C ALA A 386 -15.78 6.88 4.31
N ILE A 387 -15.22 7.67 3.40
CA ILE A 387 -13.81 7.57 3.00
C ILE A 387 -12.91 7.80 4.22
N THR A 388 -13.28 8.76 5.07
CA THR A 388 -12.57 9.02 6.31
C THR A 388 -12.62 7.84 7.28
N GLN A 389 -13.76 7.13 7.39
CA GLN A 389 -13.85 5.91 8.19
C GLN A 389 -12.92 4.80 7.69
N LYS A 390 -12.83 4.56 6.37
CA LYS A 390 -11.87 3.61 5.79
C LYS A 390 -10.44 4.01 6.14
N VAL A 391 -10.11 5.31 6.03
CA VAL A 391 -8.79 5.85 6.41
C VAL A 391 -8.47 5.61 7.89
N LEU A 392 -9.43 5.82 8.79
CA LEU A 392 -9.21 5.73 10.24
C LEU A 392 -8.90 4.30 10.74
N LYS A 393 -9.40 3.25 10.06
CA LYS A 393 -9.19 1.85 10.48
C LYS A 393 -7.72 1.42 10.50
N ASP A 394 -6.95 1.90 9.54
CA ASP A 394 -5.56 1.49 9.35
C ASP A 394 -4.57 2.59 9.77
N THR A 395 -5.02 3.57 10.56
CA THR A 395 -4.22 4.73 10.93
C THR A 395 -3.64 4.58 12.34
N ASP A 396 -2.32 4.79 12.45
CA ASP A 396 -1.61 4.77 13.73
C ASP A 396 -1.84 6.04 14.56
N ALA A 397 -1.99 7.19 13.88
CA ALA A 397 -2.18 8.49 14.51
C ALA A 397 -3.05 9.41 13.65
N VAL A 398 -3.90 10.20 14.29
CA VAL A 398 -4.80 11.16 13.62
C VAL A 398 -4.46 12.57 14.06
N ILE A 399 -4.34 13.48 13.10
CA ILE A 399 -4.25 14.92 13.33
C ILE A 399 -5.59 15.54 12.94
N PHE A 400 -6.31 16.07 13.92
CA PHE A 400 -7.52 16.84 13.70
C PHE A 400 -7.23 18.35 13.72
N LEU A 401 -7.46 19.04 12.61
CA LEU A 401 -7.23 20.48 12.48
C LEU A 401 -8.52 21.25 12.75
N THR A 402 -8.42 22.26 13.61
CA THR A 402 -9.45 23.27 13.86
C THR A 402 -8.84 24.66 13.73
N ASN A 403 -9.66 25.66 13.38
CA ASN A 403 -9.20 27.04 13.29
C ASN A 403 -9.05 27.67 14.68
N ALA A 404 -7.88 28.19 15.05
CA ALA A 404 -7.71 28.91 16.30
C ALA A 404 -8.56 30.20 16.39
N SER A 405 -8.75 30.91 15.27
CA SER A 405 -9.53 32.17 15.25
C SER A 405 -11.05 31.95 15.35
N ARG A 406 -11.54 30.77 14.97
CA ARG A 406 -12.96 30.35 15.04
C ARG A 406 -13.09 28.93 15.64
N SER A 407 -12.43 28.71 16.78
CA SER A 407 -12.19 27.38 17.33
C SER A 407 -13.45 26.59 17.69
N LEU A 408 -13.50 25.32 17.27
CA LEU A 408 -14.49 24.31 17.64
C LEU A 408 -15.91 24.82 17.39
N THR A 409 -16.25 25.01 16.12
CA THR A 409 -17.66 25.19 15.67
C THR A 409 -18.49 23.97 16.09
N GLN A 410 -19.83 24.09 16.09
CA GLN A 410 -20.67 22.93 16.47
C GLN A 410 -20.38 21.72 15.57
N LEU A 411 -20.25 21.95 14.27
CA LEU A 411 -19.87 20.92 13.29
C LEU A 411 -18.51 20.29 13.60
N GLU A 412 -17.47 21.09 13.88
CA GLU A 412 -16.15 20.55 14.25
C GLU A 412 -16.18 19.75 15.56
N ARG A 413 -17.05 20.10 16.51
CA ARG A 413 -17.22 19.35 17.77
C ARG A 413 -17.87 18.01 17.53
N ASP A 414 -18.95 17.98 16.77
CA ASP A 414 -19.68 16.75 16.44
C ASP A 414 -18.75 15.80 15.67
N LEU A 415 -18.01 16.35 14.69
CA LEU A 415 -17.02 15.59 13.95
C LEU A 415 -15.88 15.04 14.82
N LEU A 416 -15.38 15.83 15.77
CA LEU A 416 -14.33 15.38 16.69
C LEU A 416 -14.84 14.27 17.63
N GLN A 417 -16.13 14.29 17.98
CA GLN A 417 -16.78 13.20 18.73
C GLN A 417 -16.87 11.94 17.88
N ASP A 418 -17.26 12.06 16.60
CA ASP A 418 -17.34 10.92 15.68
C ASP A 418 -15.97 10.27 15.48
N VAL A 419 -14.93 11.10 15.24
CA VAL A 419 -13.55 10.61 15.12
C VAL A 419 -13.10 9.90 16.40
N ARG A 420 -13.41 10.45 17.58
CA ARG A 420 -13.12 9.79 18.86
C ARG A 420 -13.80 8.43 18.96
N THR A 421 -15.10 8.37 18.68
CA THR A 421 -15.88 7.13 18.74
C THR A 421 -15.32 6.09 17.77
N GLN A 422 -14.96 6.50 16.56
CA GLN A 422 -14.38 5.62 15.55
C GLN A 422 -12.99 5.10 15.94
N LEU A 423 -12.12 5.96 16.45
CA LEU A 423 -10.80 5.58 16.95
C LEU A 423 -10.86 4.64 18.17
N ASN A 424 -11.96 4.70 18.94
CA ASN A 424 -12.22 3.82 20.07
C ASN A 424 -13.20 2.68 19.73
N HIS A 425 -13.31 2.30 18.45
CA HIS A 425 -14.09 1.15 18.00
C HIS A 425 -15.57 1.18 18.42
N GLY A 426 -16.20 2.35 18.36
CA GLY A 426 -17.62 2.56 18.69
C GLY A 426 -17.88 2.93 20.15
N LYS A 427 -16.85 2.99 21.01
CA LYS A 427 -17.04 3.37 22.41
C LYS A 427 -17.14 4.88 22.58
N GLU A 428 -18.37 5.36 22.75
CA GLU A 428 -18.67 6.80 22.80
C GLU A 428 -18.06 7.55 23.99
N ASN A 429 -17.67 6.88 25.08
CA ASN A 429 -17.22 7.55 26.32
C ASN A 429 -15.73 7.33 26.65
N GLU A 430 -14.99 6.65 25.79
CA GLU A 430 -13.54 6.49 25.96
C GLU A 430 -12.79 7.62 25.23
N PRO A 431 -11.71 8.17 25.82
CA PRO A 431 -10.83 9.11 25.13
C PRO A 431 -9.90 8.38 24.15
N ALA A 432 -9.68 8.96 22.97
CA ALA A 432 -8.79 8.40 21.95
C ALA A 432 -7.31 8.65 22.31
N ASN A 433 -6.47 7.60 22.27
CA ASN A 433 -5.04 7.73 22.57
C ASN A 433 -4.22 8.22 21.37
N ASN A 434 -4.67 7.90 20.16
CA ASN A 434 -3.97 8.19 18.90
C ASN A 434 -4.46 9.47 18.20
N LEU A 435 -5.13 10.37 18.92
CA LEU A 435 -5.71 11.60 18.36
C LEU A 435 -4.97 12.86 18.84
N PHE A 436 -4.53 13.69 17.89
CA PHE A 436 -3.93 15.00 18.11
C PHE A 436 -4.86 16.10 17.63
N VAL A 437 -5.14 17.08 18.48
CA VAL A 437 -5.97 18.25 18.14
C VAL A 437 -5.07 19.46 17.91
N VAL A 438 -5.14 20.05 16.72
CA VAL A 438 -4.25 21.13 16.29
C VAL A 438 -5.06 22.38 15.95
N GLY A 439 -4.88 23.43 16.76
CA GLY A 439 -5.41 24.77 16.51
C GLY A 439 -4.51 25.52 15.53
N ASN A 440 -4.87 25.53 14.24
CA ASN A 440 -4.13 26.23 13.19
C ASN A 440 -4.51 27.73 13.11
N PHE A 441 -3.75 28.56 12.39
CA PHE A 441 -3.98 30.00 12.24
C PHE A 441 -3.86 30.83 13.53
N ILE A 442 -3.01 30.41 14.48
CA ILE A 442 -2.82 31.14 15.73
C ILE A 442 -2.22 32.54 15.52
N ASP A 443 -1.54 32.76 14.39
CA ASP A 443 -1.01 34.04 13.95
C ASP A 443 -2.10 35.11 13.73
N LEU A 444 -3.32 34.70 13.37
CA LEU A 444 -4.47 35.61 13.21
C LEU A 444 -4.98 36.14 14.57
N VAL A 445 -4.64 35.47 15.67
CA VAL A 445 -4.98 35.90 17.03
C VAL A 445 -3.90 36.88 17.51
N ARG A 446 -4.19 38.17 17.36
CA ARG A 446 -3.21 39.26 17.53
C ARG A 446 -2.79 39.55 18.97
N THR A 447 -3.60 39.19 19.97
CA THR A 447 -3.33 39.51 21.38
C THR A 447 -2.95 38.26 22.15
N GLU A 448 -1.96 38.38 23.05
CA GLU A 448 -1.51 37.26 23.88
C GLU A 448 -2.65 36.69 24.74
N LYS A 449 -3.42 37.57 25.36
CA LYS A 449 -4.65 37.20 26.09
C LYS A 449 -5.67 36.48 25.22
N GLY A 450 -5.78 36.83 23.93
CA GLY A 450 -6.65 36.14 22.99
C GLY A 450 -6.16 34.73 22.71
N ARG A 451 -4.85 34.54 22.55
CA ARG A 451 -4.22 33.22 22.37
C ARG A 451 -4.46 32.34 23.58
N GLU A 452 -4.21 32.83 24.79
CA GLU A 452 -4.49 32.12 26.05
C GLU A 452 -5.98 31.69 26.15
N GLN A 453 -6.91 32.57 25.78
CA GLN A 453 -8.35 32.27 25.81
C GLN A 453 -8.75 31.18 24.81
N VAL A 454 -8.20 31.22 23.59
CA VAL A 454 -8.43 30.18 22.57
C VAL A 454 -7.85 28.84 23.03
N GLN A 455 -6.63 28.87 23.59
CA GLN A 455 -5.98 27.67 24.13
C GLN A 455 -6.81 27.02 25.22
N GLN A 456 -7.21 27.79 26.23
CA GLN A 456 -8.06 27.30 27.32
C GLN A 456 -9.41 26.77 26.81
N ARG A 457 -10.00 27.40 25.79
CA ARG A 457 -11.28 26.94 25.21
C ARG A 457 -11.14 25.56 24.56
N ILE A 458 -10.11 25.36 23.73
CA ILE A 458 -9.87 24.07 23.07
C ILE A 458 -9.48 23.01 24.10
N GLU A 459 -8.56 23.32 25.01
CA GLU A 459 -8.14 22.38 26.04
C GLU A 459 -9.27 21.98 26.98
N ARG A 460 -10.15 22.89 27.36
CA ARG A 460 -11.30 22.57 28.21
C ARG A 460 -12.31 21.66 27.52
N PHE A 461 -12.49 21.79 26.20
CA PHE A 461 -13.34 20.89 25.44
C PHE A 461 -12.70 19.51 25.31
N VAL A 462 -11.41 19.47 24.99
CA VAL A 462 -10.68 18.23 24.67
C VAL A 462 -10.28 17.44 25.93
N LYS A 463 -9.93 18.11 27.03
CA LYS A 463 -9.45 17.50 28.30
C LYS A 463 -10.45 17.69 29.46
N GLY A 464 -11.70 18.06 29.15
CA GLY A 464 -12.73 18.38 30.13
C GLY A 464 -13.30 17.16 30.88
N GLN A 465 -14.51 17.28 31.39
CA GLN A 465 -15.20 16.20 32.14
C GLN A 465 -15.44 14.94 31.30
N ASN A 466 -15.62 15.11 29.99
CA ASN A 466 -15.67 14.01 29.02
C ASN A 466 -14.47 14.16 28.07
N PRO A 467 -13.29 13.62 28.42
CA PRO A 467 -12.08 13.83 27.63
C PRO A 467 -12.21 13.19 26.25
N ILE A 468 -11.76 13.92 25.24
CA ILE A 468 -11.72 13.46 23.85
C ILE A 468 -10.45 12.66 23.58
N VAL A 469 -9.34 13.13 24.15
CA VAL A 469 -8.01 12.54 23.95
C VAL A 469 -7.41 12.10 25.28
N THR A 470 -6.55 11.10 25.25
CA THR A 470 -5.74 10.67 26.40
C THR A 470 -4.24 10.76 26.09
N GLY A 471 -3.43 10.87 27.14
CA GLY A 471 -1.99 11.09 27.05
C GLY A 471 -1.57 12.56 27.10
N GLU A 472 -0.26 12.77 27.28
CA GLU A 472 0.33 14.09 27.34
C GLU A 472 0.57 14.67 25.93
N ASN A 473 0.63 16.01 25.81
CA ASN A 473 0.99 16.70 24.56
C ASN A 473 0.12 16.32 23.33
N ARG A 474 -1.19 16.14 23.52
CA ARG A 474 -2.15 15.85 22.43
C ARG A 474 -2.79 17.10 21.79
N VAL A 475 -2.57 18.28 22.35
CA VAL A 475 -3.17 19.54 21.88
C VAL A 475 -2.06 20.52 21.53
N HIS A 476 -2.08 21.04 20.31
CA HIS A 476 -1.04 21.94 19.79
C HIS A 476 -1.65 23.15 19.11
N PHE A 477 -0.91 24.26 19.06
CA PHE A 477 -1.33 25.49 18.41
C PHE A 477 -0.23 25.94 17.47
N ILE A 478 -0.55 26.11 16.19
CA ILE A 478 0.43 26.38 15.15
C ILE A 478 -0.06 27.46 14.19
N SER A 479 0.88 28.03 13.44
CA SER A 479 0.59 28.67 12.16
C SER A 479 1.28 27.86 11.07
N ALA A 480 0.52 27.01 10.37
CA ALA A 480 1.07 26.17 9.31
C ALA A 480 1.69 27.01 8.18
N GLN A 481 1.06 28.14 7.82
CA GLN A 481 1.56 29.03 6.77
C GLN A 481 2.86 29.72 7.20
N ALA A 482 2.91 30.34 8.39
CA ALA A 482 4.13 30.99 8.84
C ALA A 482 5.28 30.00 9.02
N ALA A 483 4.99 28.79 9.52
CA ALA A 483 5.97 27.72 9.57
C ALA A 483 6.47 27.33 8.17
N LEU A 484 5.57 27.14 7.20
CA LEU A 484 5.91 26.88 5.79
C LEU A 484 6.83 27.97 5.23
N ASP A 485 6.44 29.23 5.35
CA ASP A 485 7.22 30.37 4.87
C ASP A 485 8.62 30.39 5.49
N ALA A 486 8.71 30.17 6.81
CA ALA A 486 9.97 30.12 7.53
C ALA A 486 10.88 28.97 7.04
N ILE A 487 10.31 27.79 6.78
CA ILE A 487 11.03 26.63 6.22
C ILE A 487 11.54 26.94 4.81
N LEU A 488 10.67 27.51 3.97
CA LEU A 488 11.02 27.83 2.59
C LEU A 488 12.08 28.93 2.50
N GLN A 489 12.07 29.90 3.42
CA GLN A 489 13.03 31.00 3.49
C GLN A 489 14.29 30.66 4.29
N GLY A 490 14.29 29.55 5.03
CA GLY A 490 15.39 29.16 5.92
C GLY A 490 15.56 30.10 7.12
N THR A 491 14.47 30.69 7.60
CA THR A 491 14.43 31.60 8.75
C THR A 491 13.92 30.89 10.00
N GLU A 492 14.32 31.35 11.18
CA GLU A 492 13.75 30.88 12.45
C GLU A 492 12.83 31.95 13.02
N ASP A 493 11.60 31.56 13.35
CA ASP A 493 10.64 32.34 14.11
C ASP A 493 9.96 31.48 15.18
N ASP A 494 9.12 32.10 16.02
CA ASP A 494 8.45 31.39 17.11
C ASP A 494 7.37 30.42 16.58
N TYR A 495 6.76 30.69 15.43
CA TYR A 495 5.80 29.80 14.79
C TYR A 495 6.44 28.49 14.30
N LEU A 496 7.66 28.56 13.77
CA LEU A 496 8.45 27.39 13.40
C LEU A 496 8.83 26.56 14.62
N LYS A 497 9.15 27.19 15.76
CA LYS A 497 9.44 26.46 17.02
C LYS A 497 8.22 25.73 17.53
N ASP A 498 7.05 26.37 17.54
CA ASP A 498 5.79 25.75 17.95
C ASP A 498 5.43 24.58 17.02
N PHE A 499 5.62 24.76 15.71
CA PHE A 499 5.46 23.70 14.72
C PHE A 499 6.43 22.53 14.97
N GLN A 500 7.70 22.79 15.29
CA GLN A 500 8.69 21.76 15.63
C GLN A 500 8.33 21.01 16.92
N ASN A 501 7.74 21.70 17.91
CA ASN A 501 7.25 21.06 19.13
C ASN A 501 6.09 20.10 18.84
N PHE A 502 5.17 20.53 17.96
CA PHE A 502 4.10 19.69 17.45
C PHE A 502 4.63 18.44 16.73
N THR A 503 5.55 18.61 15.77
CA THR A 503 6.11 17.46 15.03
C THR A 503 6.89 16.52 15.92
N ARG A 504 7.62 17.03 16.92
CA ARG A 504 8.33 16.21 17.91
C ARG A 504 7.35 15.40 18.77
N SER A 505 6.18 15.94 19.06
CA SER A 505 5.14 15.21 19.80
C SER A 505 4.57 14.05 19.00
N ILE A 506 4.36 14.23 17.69
CA ILE A 506 3.95 13.15 16.78
C ILE A 506 5.05 12.10 16.70
N GLU A 507 6.30 12.53 16.48
CA GLU A 507 7.46 11.63 16.38
C GLU A 507 7.54 10.72 17.61
N LYS A 508 7.51 11.31 18.81
CA LYS A 508 7.55 10.54 20.07
C LYS A 508 6.40 9.57 20.21
N PHE A 509 5.18 9.95 19.83
CA PHE A 509 4.04 9.06 19.89
C PHE A 509 4.20 7.85 18.96
N LEU A 510 4.58 8.10 17.71
CA LEU A 510 4.77 7.05 16.73
C LEU A 510 5.87 6.08 17.18
N THR A 511 6.95 6.57 17.80
CA THR A 511 8.06 5.70 18.23
C THR A 511 7.80 4.98 19.54
N PHE A 512 7.35 5.69 20.58
CA PHE A 512 7.33 5.16 21.96
C PHE A 512 5.98 4.56 22.35
N ASP A 513 4.87 5.02 21.77
CA ASP A 513 3.56 4.44 22.06
C ASP A 513 3.23 3.35 21.03
N SER A 514 3.08 3.72 19.75
CA SER A 514 2.70 2.75 18.70
C SER A 514 3.86 1.84 18.29
N GLY A 515 5.06 2.41 18.10
CA GLY A 515 6.23 1.71 17.57
C GLY A 515 6.70 0.57 18.45
N ILE A 516 6.87 0.81 19.75
CA ILE A 516 7.30 -0.23 20.71
C ILE A 516 6.32 -1.40 20.70
N VAL A 517 5.01 -1.14 20.65
CA VAL A 517 3.98 -2.19 20.61
C VAL A 517 4.14 -3.05 19.36
N LYS A 518 4.33 -2.43 18.18
CA LYS A 518 4.55 -3.18 16.93
C LYS A 518 5.83 -4.01 16.97
N ILE A 519 6.96 -3.44 17.42
CA ILE A 519 8.24 -4.18 17.54
C ILE A 519 8.09 -5.35 18.52
N LYS A 520 7.47 -5.13 19.68
CA LYS A 520 7.26 -6.17 20.68
C LYS A 520 6.42 -7.32 20.12
N HIS A 521 5.39 -7.01 19.35
CA HIS A 521 4.58 -8.01 18.67
C HIS A 521 5.40 -8.84 17.67
N SER A 522 6.18 -8.19 16.80
CA SER A 522 7.06 -8.89 15.86
C SER A 522 8.11 -9.76 16.57
N ILE A 523 8.76 -9.24 17.61
CA ILE A 523 9.73 -10.01 18.41
C ILE A 523 9.06 -11.23 19.05
N SER A 524 7.84 -11.09 19.58
CA SER A 524 7.09 -12.21 20.16
C SER A 524 6.80 -13.29 19.12
N GLN A 525 6.42 -12.90 17.90
CA GLN A 525 6.17 -13.85 16.80
C GLN A 525 7.46 -14.57 16.38
N ILE A 526 8.58 -13.85 16.26
CA ILE A 526 9.88 -14.43 15.93
C ILE A 526 10.34 -15.39 17.04
N ASN A 527 10.25 -14.99 18.30
CA ASN A 527 10.62 -15.84 19.45
C ASN A 527 9.79 -17.14 19.48
N ARG A 528 8.51 -17.08 19.14
CA ARG A 528 7.66 -18.28 19.02
C ARG A 528 8.23 -19.26 17.99
N VAL A 529 8.68 -18.76 16.84
CA VAL A 529 9.30 -19.61 15.81
C VAL A 529 10.66 -20.15 16.26
N VAL A 530 11.47 -19.32 16.93
CA VAL A 530 12.75 -19.75 17.51
C VAL A 530 12.54 -20.89 18.50
N GLU A 531 11.56 -20.78 19.40
CA GLU A 531 11.20 -21.82 20.36
C GLU A 531 10.77 -23.12 19.66
N LYS A 532 9.89 -23.03 18.64
CA LYS A 532 9.50 -24.20 17.82
C LYS A 532 10.71 -24.86 17.16
N GLY A 533 11.59 -24.06 16.55
CA GLY A 533 12.81 -24.55 15.90
C GLY A 533 13.79 -25.21 16.87
N LEU A 534 14.00 -24.60 18.05
CA LEU A 534 14.84 -25.19 19.10
C LEU A 534 14.27 -26.52 19.57
N ASP A 535 12.98 -26.57 19.93
CA ASP A 535 12.31 -27.79 20.37
C ASP A 535 12.40 -28.90 19.31
N GLY A 536 12.25 -28.57 18.02
CA GLY A 536 12.39 -29.53 16.91
C GLY A 536 13.81 -30.05 16.73
N LEU A 537 14.82 -29.21 16.94
CA LEU A 537 16.23 -29.63 16.89
C LEU A 537 16.63 -30.48 18.09
N TYR A 538 16.18 -30.15 19.30
CA TYR A 538 16.37 -31.00 20.49
C TYR A 538 15.83 -32.42 20.24
N GLN A 539 14.64 -32.49 19.64
CA GLN A 539 14.00 -33.75 19.32
C GLN A 539 14.73 -34.54 18.22
N SER A 540 15.20 -33.85 17.18
CA SER A 540 16.02 -34.46 16.12
C SER A 540 17.29 -35.10 16.70
N GLN A 541 17.93 -34.40 17.64
CA GLN A 541 19.10 -34.92 18.35
C GLN A 541 18.76 -36.14 19.23
N ASP A 542 17.68 -36.08 20.01
CA ASP A 542 17.21 -37.20 20.83
C ASP A 542 16.92 -38.45 19.97
N THR A 543 16.34 -38.26 18.77
CA THR A 543 16.06 -39.33 17.80
C THR A 543 17.35 -39.99 17.30
N LEU A 544 18.37 -39.17 16.97
CA LEU A 544 19.69 -39.64 16.57
C LEU A 544 20.43 -40.39 17.70
N ASP A 545 20.27 -39.95 18.96
CA ASP A 545 20.90 -40.55 20.13
C ASP A 545 20.28 -41.89 20.53
N ARG A 546 18.95 -42.01 20.46
CA ARG A 546 18.21 -43.16 21.06
C ARG A 546 18.09 -44.38 20.16
N LYS A 547 18.54 -44.34 18.90
CA LYS A 547 18.23 -45.38 17.90
C LYS A 547 16.75 -45.76 17.93
N ILE A 548 15.85 -44.77 18.01
CA ILE A 548 14.41 -45.03 17.99
C ILE A 548 14.15 -45.75 16.66
N GLN A 549 13.87 -47.05 16.70
CA GLN A 549 13.34 -47.80 15.58
C GLN A 549 11.84 -47.83 15.80
N ILE A 550 11.15 -46.89 15.17
CA ILE A 550 9.69 -46.94 15.11
C ILE A 550 9.34 -48.21 14.34
N SER A 551 8.62 -49.12 15.01
CA SER A 551 8.17 -50.36 14.43
C SER A 551 7.26 -50.09 13.23
N GLU A 552 7.17 -51.03 12.29
CA GLU A 552 6.26 -50.90 11.14
C GLU A 552 4.80 -50.65 11.58
N ALA A 553 4.39 -51.19 12.74
CA ALA A 553 3.08 -50.94 13.33
C ALA A 553 2.89 -49.48 13.78
N GLU A 554 3.93 -48.87 14.35
CA GLU A 554 3.90 -47.46 14.78
C GLU A 554 3.96 -46.51 13.58
N LYS A 555 4.68 -46.83 12.50
CA LYS A 555 4.63 -46.05 11.25
C LYS A 555 3.22 -46.02 10.66
N HIS A 556 2.55 -47.17 10.61
CA HIS A 556 1.15 -47.24 10.17
C HIS A 556 0.23 -46.41 11.07
N LYS A 557 0.48 -46.41 12.38
CA LYS A 557 -0.26 -45.59 13.34
C LYS A 557 -0.05 -44.09 13.10
N VAL A 558 1.18 -43.65 12.78
CA VAL A 558 1.46 -42.24 12.44
C VAL A 558 0.75 -41.83 11.15
N LEU A 559 0.73 -42.69 10.12
CA LEU A 559 -0.04 -42.44 8.89
C LEU A 559 -1.55 -42.35 9.15
N GLU A 560 -2.08 -43.20 10.02
CA GLU A 560 -3.48 -43.11 10.48
C GLU A 560 -3.74 -41.76 11.16
N LYS A 561 -2.83 -41.29 12.01
CA LYS A 561 -2.94 -39.96 12.66
C LYS A 561 -2.88 -38.79 11.69
N ILE A 562 -2.07 -38.85 10.64
CA ILE A 562 -2.10 -37.86 9.55
C ILE A 562 -3.48 -37.82 8.88
N GLY A 563 -4.05 -39.01 8.60
CA GLY A 563 -5.39 -39.13 8.04
C GLY A 563 -6.48 -38.57 8.96
N GLU A 564 -6.41 -38.85 10.26
CA GLU A 564 -7.32 -38.31 11.27
C GLU A 564 -7.21 -36.79 11.37
N ALA A 565 -6.01 -36.24 11.45
CA ALA A 565 -5.76 -34.78 11.48
C ALA A 565 -6.33 -34.09 10.24
N SER A 566 -6.08 -34.65 9.05
CA SER A 566 -6.66 -34.14 7.79
C SER A 566 -8.19 -34.19 7.80
N GLY A 567 -8.78 -35.27 8.33
CA GLY A 567 -10.22 -35.40 8.49
C GLY A 567 -10.82 -34.43 9.51
N ARG A 568 -10.05 -34.00 10.52
CA ARG A 568 -10.45 -32.95 11.47
C ARG A 568 -10.48 -31.58 10.79
N ASP A 569 -9.50 -31.26 9.95
CA ASP A 569 -9.48 -29.99 9.19
C ASP A 569 -10.73 -29.87 8.30
N VAL A 570 -11.04 -30.93 7.56
CA VAL A 570 -12.24 -30.99 6.70
C VAL A 570 -13.52 -30.82 7.53
N ARG A 571 -13.60 -31.43 8.72
CA ARG A 571 -14.76 -31.27 9.62
C ARG A 571 -14.96 -29.82 10.08
N ILE A 572 -13.87 -29.14 10.43
CA ILE A 572 -13.93 -27.71 10.82
C ILE A 572 -14.44 -26.85 9.65
N ARG A 573 -13.92 -27.08 8.44
CA ARG A 573 -14.38 -26.35 7.23
C ARG A 573 -15.87 -26.58 6.96
N ILE A 574 -16.31 -27.83 6.98
CA ILE A 574 -17.74 -28.17 6.77
C ILE A 574 -18.63 -27.51 7.82
N LEU A 575 -18.20 -27.52 9.10
CA LEU A 575 -18.96 -26.85 10.16
C LEU A 575 -19.02 -25.34 9.95
N ALA A 576 -17.91 -24.71 9.56
CA ALA A 576 -17.88 -23.28 9.28
C ALA A 576 -18.85 -22.93 8.14
N ASP A 577 -18.84 -23.70 7.04
CA ASP A 577 -19.77 -23.49 5.91
C ASP A 577 -21.24 -23.63 6.35
N GLN A 578 -21.55 -24.61 7.21
CA GLN A 578 -22.89 -24.80 7.78
C GLN A 578 -23.31 -23.62 8.68
N LEU A 579 -22.39 -23.11 9.51
CA LEU A 579 -22.66 -21.98 10.38
C LEU A 579 -22.80 -20.68 9.59
N ILE A 580 -22.01 -20.47 8.53
CA ILE A 580 -22.15 -19.33 7.62
C ILE A 580 -23.55 -19.33 7.01
N TYR A 581 -24.02 -20.48 6.51
CA TYR A 581 -25.37 -20.61 5.97
C TYR A 581 -26.45 -20.27 7.02
N LEU A 582 -26.32 -20.81 8.24
CA LEU A 582 -27.24 -20.52 9.34
C LEU A 582 -27.23 -19.03 9.73
N VAL A 583 -26.06 -18.41 9.74
CA VAL A 583 -25.89 -16.97 10.00
C VAL A 583 -26.65 -16.17 8.96
N PHE A 584 -26.55 -16.49 7.67
CA PHE A 584 -27.29 -15.77 6.63
C PHE A 584 -28.80 -15.92 6.78
N GLU A 585 -29.31 -17.09 7.15
CA GLU A 585 -30.74 -17.25 7.44
C GLU A 585 -31.18 -16.37 8.62
N GLN A 586 -30.40 -16.34 9.71
CA GLN A 586 -30.68 -15.50 10.88
C GLN A 586 -30.58 -14.00 10.57
N ILE A 587 -29.64 -13.61 9.70
CA ILE A 587 -29.49 -12.22 9.24
C ILE A 587 -30.72 -11.80 8.44
N ALA A 588 -31.15 -12.62 7.48
CA ALA A 588 -32.32 -12.34 6.67
C ALA A 588 -33.58 -12.19 7.53
N GLU A 589 -33.82 -13.13 8.45
CA GLU A 589 -34.96 -13.07 9.37
C GLU A 589 -34.90 -11.82 10.26
N SER A 590 -33.75 -11.54 10.88
CA SER A 590 -33.60 -10.37 11.75
C SER A 590 -33.68 -9.04 10.99
N TRP A 591 -33.25 -9.01 9.73
CA TRP A 591 -33.32 -7.85 8.86
C TRP A 591 -34.76 -7.53 8.48
N ASP A 592 -35.53 -8.54 8.07
CA ASP A 592 -36.94 -8.40 7.71
C ASP A 592 -37.76 -7.89 8.91
N GLU A 593 -37.58 -8.48 10.10
CA GLU A 593 -38.22 -8.01 11.33
C GLU A 593 -37.88 -6.55 11.66
N TRP A 594 -36.61 -6.15 11.53
CA TRP A 594 -36.18 -4.79 11.80
C TRP A 594 -36.75 -3.80 10.79
N ARG A 595 -36.79 -4.18 9.50
CA ARG A 595 -37.25 -3.37 8.37
C ARG A 595 -38.76 -3.13 8.41
N GLU A 596 -39.57 -4.11 8.81
CA GLU A 596 -41.02 -3.95 8.94
C GLU A 596 -41.40 -2.77 9.86
N GLY A 597 -40.63 -2.53 10.92
CA GLY A 597 -40.86 -1.40 11.84
C GLY A 597 -40.06 -0.13 11.52
N LEU A 598 -39.16 -0.16 10.54
CA LEU A 598 -38.24 0.95 10.26
C LEU A 598 -38.98 2.22 9.82
N GLY A 599 -39.99 2.07 8.97
CA GLY A 599 -40.84 3.15 8.48
C GLY A 599 -41.46 3.95 9.63
N ASP A 600 -42.08 3.28 10.60
CA ASP A 600 -42.74 3.94 11.73
C ASP A 600 -41.73 4.61 12.67
N ARG A 601 -40.58 3.97 12.93
CA ARG A 601 -39.53 4.55 13.78
C ARG A 601 -38.93 5.80 13.15
N LEU A 602 -38.62 5.77 11.86
CA LEU A 602 -38.15 6.95 11.14
C LEU A 602 -39.22 8.01 11.00
N ALA A 603 -40.49 7.65 10.80
CA ALA A 603 -41.59 8.62 10.74
C ALA A 603 -41.73 9.38 12.08
N ASN A 604 -41.61 8.69 13.20
CA ASN A 604 -41.60 9.30 14.53
C ASN A 604 -40.38 10.22 14.73
N LYS A 605 -39.17 9.74 14.39
CA LYS A 605 -37.94 10.57 14.43
C LYS A 605 -38.07 11.82 13.54
N SER A 606 -38.70 11.69 12.38
CA SER A 606 -38.93 12.79 11.45
C SER A 606 -39.70 13.94 12.08
N GLN A 607 -40.61 13.71 13.03
CA GLN A 607 -41.37 14.78 13.68
C GLN A 607 -40.47 15.83 14.35
N ARG A 608 -39.25 15.45 14.74
CA ARG A 608 -38.26 16.33 15.37
C ARG A 608 -37.32 17.02 14.39
N TRP A 609 -37.41 16.71 13.09
CA TRP A 609 -36.56 17.34 12.10
C TRP A 609 -36.85 18.83 11.99
N TYR A 610 -35.79 19.61 11.94
CA TYR A 610 -35.87 21.06 11.96
C TYR A 610 -34.91 21.68 10.94
N SER A 611 -35.35 22.79 10.35
CA SER A 611 -34.51 23.63 9.49
C SER A 611 -34.96 25.07 9.59
N GLU A 612 -33.99 25.97 9.76
CA GLU A 612 -34.20 27.43 9.79
C GLU A 612 -34.40 27.99 8.38
N HIS A 613 -34.11 27.22 7.33
CA HIS A 613 -34.15 27.67 5.94
C HIS A 613 -35.58 27.89 5.44
N SER A 614 -35.73 28.91 4.59
CA SER A 614 -37.00 29.25 3.96
C SER A 614 -37.33 28.25 2.86
N PRO A 615 -38.57 27.72 2.80
CA PRO A 615 -39.00 26.83 1.74
C PRO A 615 -39.07 27.51 0.36
N VAL A 616 -39.03 28.84 0.31
CA VAL A 616 -39.18 29.63 -0.94
C VAL A 616 -37.86 30.30 -1.35
N PHE A 617 -37.08 30.82 -0.39
CA PHE A 617 -35.84 31.55 -0.71
C PHE A 617 -34.57 30.69 -0.63
N SER A 618 -34.64 29.52 0.01
CA SER A 618 -33.50 28.64 0.24
C SER A 618 -33.94 27.17 0.25
N GLN A 619 -34.75 26.79 -0.74
CA GLN A 619 -35.37 25.47 -0.84
C GLN A 619 -34.32 24.35 -0.92
N ASP A 620 -33.25 24.54 -1.68
CA ASP A 620 -32.17 23.55 -1.81
C ASP A 620 -31.48 23.25 -0.47
N LYS A 621 -31.29 24.29 0.35
CA LYS A 621 -30.71 24.15 1.70
C LYS A 621 -31.68 23.47 2.66
N LEU A 622 -32.97 23.79 2.57
CA LEU A 622 -34.03 23.13 3.35
C LEU A 622 -34.13 21.63 3.02
N ILE A 623 -34.09 21.28 1.74
CA ILE A 623 -34.09 19.88 1.28
C ILE A 623 -32.86 19.17 1.83
N ARG A 624 -31.67 19.77 1.67
CA ARG A 624 -30.42 19.21 2.19
C ARG A 624 -30.46 18.99 3.71
N ASP A 625 -30.97 19.94 4.49
CA ASP A 625 -31.11 19.79 5.94
C ASP A 625 -31.98 18.59 6.33
N TYR A 626 -33.12 18.40 5.66
CA TYR A 626 -33.98 17.25 5.92
C TYR A 626 -33.38 15.94 5.43
N THR A 627 -32.71 15.95 4.28
CA THR A 627 -32.00 14.78 3.75
C THR A 627 -30.90 14.33 4.71
N ASN A 628 -30.10 15.26 5.24
CA ASN A 628 -29.05 14.96 6.22
C ASN A 628 -29.63 14.38 7.52
N GLN A 629 -30.78 14.90 7.98
CA GLN A 629 -31.46 14.38 9.17
C GLN A 629 -32.06 12.99 8.95
N PHE A 630 -32.69 12.74 7.79
CA PHE A 630 -33.14 11.40 7.39
C PHE A 630 -31.99 10.40 7.42
N ILE A 631 -30.88 10.75 6.79
CA ILE A 631 -29.67 9.93 6.70
C ILE A 631 -29.11 9.61 8.07
N ARG A 632 -28.95 10.62 8.92
CA ARG A 632 -28.43 10.42 10.27
C ARG A 632 -29.32 9.45 11.04
N ASP A 633 -30.62 9.68 11.01
CA ASP A 633 -31.58 8.88 11.77
C ASP A 633 -31.67 7.45 11.25
N LEU A 634 -31.59 7.23 9.93
CA LEU A 634 -31.49 5.92 9.28
C LEU A 634 -30.18 5.21 9.62
N SER A 635 -29.06 5.94 9.60
CA SER A 635 -27.74 5.41 9.96
C SER A 635 -27.73 4.91 11.39
N THR A 636 -28.29 5.67 12.33
CA THR A 636 -28.44 5.25 13.72
C THR A 636 -29.28 3.97 13.84
N GLU A 637 -30.38 3.82 13.10
CA GLU A 637 -31.20 2.60 13.13
C GLU A 637 -30.45 1.37 12.63
N ILE A 638 -29.65 1.53 11.57
CA ILE A 638 -28.84 0.45 11.00
C ILE A 638 -27.68 0.09 11.93
N ASP A 639 -27.00 1.08 12.51
CA ASP A 639 -25.92 0.87 13.49
C ASP A 639 -26.43 0.14 14.73
N GLU A 640 -27.59 0.54 15.25
CA GLU A 640 -28.23 -0.13 16.38
C GLU A 640 -28.52 -1.60 16.06
N TRP A 641 -29.09 -1.89 14.89
CA TRP A 641 -29.33 -3.26 14.46
C TRP A 641 -28.02 -4.05 14.26
N GLY A 642 -27.05 -3.47 13.55
CA GLY A 642 -25.76 -4.10 13.29
C GLY A 642 -25.03 -4.47 14.58
N ASN A 643 -24.98 -3.55 15.54
CA ASN A 643 -24.28 -3.79 16.80
C ASN A 643 -25.06 -4.71 17.75
N THR A 644 -26.38 -4.60 17.85
CA THR A 644 -27.13 -5.37 18.86
C THR A 644 -27.63 -6.72 18.36
N LYS A 645 -27.97 -6.84 17.07
CA LYS A 645 -28.51 -8.07 16.48
C LYS A 645 -27.43 -8.83 15.73
N LEU A 646 -26.83 -8.23 14.72
CA LEU A 646 -25.88 -8.91 13.87
C LEU A 646 -24.61 -9.29 14.65
N LYS A 647 -24.00 -8.36 15.40
CA LYS A 647 -22.79 -8.61 16.18
C LYS A 647 -23.03 -9.49 17.41
N GLU A 648 -23.85 -8.99 18.33
CA GLU A 648 -23.94 -9.52 19.70
C GLU A 648 -24.81 -10.78 19.80
N VAL A 649 -25.80 -10.93 18.92
CA VAL A 649 -26.70 -12.09 18.93
C VAL A 649 -26.24 -13.10 17.87
N ILE A 650 -26.26 -12.72 16.59
CA ILE A 650 -26.08 -13.67 15.48
C ILE A 650 -24.62 -14.13 15.37
N LEU A 651 -23.68 -13.21 15.12
CA LEU A 651 -22.29 -13.58 14.86
C LEU A 651 -21.61 -14.15 16.11
N GLN A 652 -21.81 -13.52 17.26
CA GLN A 652 -21.15 -13.94 18.50
C GLN A 652 -21.54 -15.36 18.92
N GLU A 653 -22.82 -15.73 18.80
CA GLU A 653 -23.29 -17.07 19.16
C GLU A 653 -22.69 -18.14 18.24
N ASN A 654 -22.78 -17.93 16.93
CA ASN A 654 -22.29 -18.88 15.93
C ASN A 654 -20.77 -19.01 15.93
N LEU A 655 -20.03 -17.91 16.12
CA LEU A 655 -18.58 -17.95 16.23
C LEU A 655 -18.13 -18.63 17.52
N LYS A 656 -18.83 -18.44 18.63
CA LYS A 656 -18.55 -19.18 19.86
C LYS A 656 -18.74 -20.69 19.65
N HIS A 657 -19.76 -21.10 18.90
CA HIS A 657 -19.96 -22.50 18.54
C HIS A 657 -18.79 -23.05 17.70
N LEU A 658 -18.35 -22.30 16.70
CA LEU A 658 -17.18 -22.65 15.89
C LEU A 658 -15.91 -22.74 16.75
N ASP A 659 -15.64 -21.75 17.59
CA ASP A 659 -14.46 -21.67 18.45
C ASP A 659 -14.40 -22.87 19.43
N ILE A 660 -15.53 -23.26 20.02
CA ILE A 660 -15.63 -24.46 20.88
C ILE A 660 -15.31 -25.72 20.08
N SER A 661 -15.85 -25.85 18.87
CA SER A 661 -15.59 -27.02 18.03
C SER A 661 -14.14 -27.09 17.58
N ILE A 662 -13.53 -25.96 17.19
CA ILE A 662 -12.12 -25.87 16.85
C ILE A 662 -11.27 -26.29 18.05
N ALA A 663 -11.53 -25.73 19.23
CA ALA A 663 -10.79 -26.07 20.45
C ALA A 663 -10.89 -27.57 20.76
N TYR A 664 -12.08 -28.16 20.63
CA TYR A 664 -12.28 -29.60 20.83
C TYR A 664 -11.45 -30.45 19.86
N GLU A 665 -11.44 -30.11 18.57
CA GLU A 665 -10.68 -30.86 17.57
C GLU A 665 -9.17 -30.72 17.78
N LEU A 666 -8.69 -29.51 18.12
CA LEU A 666 -7.28 -29.25 18.41
C LEU A 666 -6.82 -29.95 19.71
N ASP A 667 -7.63 -29.95 20.76
CA ASP A 667 -7.35 -30.67 22.01
C ASP A 667 -7.27 -32.19 21.80
N ALA A 668 -8.06 -32.73 20.88
CA ALA A 668 -7.99 -34.14 20.53
C ALA A 668 -6.66 -34.48 19.83
N ILE A 669 -6.20 -33.67 18.88
CA ILE A 669 -4.88 -33.82 18.25
C ILE A 669 -3.78 -33.69 19.30
N GLN A 670 -3.89 -32.72 20.21
CA GLN A 670 -2.96 -32.54 21.32
C GLN A 670 -2.88 -33.78 22.22
N GLY A 671 -4.02 -34.40 22.54
CA GLY A 671 -4.08 -35.65 23.31
C GLY A 671 -3.43 -36.84 22.61
N GLU A 672 -3.57 -36.91 21.28
CA GLU A 672 -2.88 -37.91 20.45
C GLU A 672 -1.37 -37.73 20.50
N PHE A 673 -0.87 -36.50 20.40
CA PHE A 673 0.56 -36.21 20.57
C PHE A 673 1.07 -36.51 21.98
N ASN A 674 0.30 -36.22 23.03
CA ASN A 674 0.69 -36.61 24.41
C ASN A 674 0.89 -38.12 24.51
N SER A 675 -0.01 -38.89 23.91
CA SER A 675 0.07 -40.36 23.91
C SER A 675 1.25 -40.86 23.07
N LEU A 676 1.56 -40.18 21.96
CA LEU A 676 2.73 -40.51 21.14
C LEU A 676 4.04 -40.19 21.87
N ASP A 677 4.10 -39.04 22.53
CA ASP A 677 5.23 -38.60 23.33
C ASP A 677 5.55 -39.55 24.47
N GLU A 678 4.54 -40.13 25.14
CA GLU A 678 4.76 -41.18 26.15
C GLU A 678 5.34 -42.47 25.56
N ASN A 679 4.90 -42.85 24.36
CA ASN A 679 5.31 -44.11 23.72
C ASN A 679 6.71 -44.02 23.09
N ILE A 680 7.04 -42.87 22.47
CA ILE A 680 8.25 -42.68 21.67
C ILE A 680 9.26 -41.73 22.37
N GLN A 681 8.91 -41.20 23.56
CA GLN A 681 9.70 -40.25 24.35
C GLN A 681 10.06 -38.97 23.58
N THR A 682 9.08 -38.43 22.86
CA THR A 682 9.18 -37.18 22.08
C THR A 682 8.58 -35.99 22.83
N ASN A 683 8.67 -34.78 22.26
CA ASN A 683 8.10 -33.54 22.82
C ASN A 683 7.18 -32.82 21.81
N PHE A 684 6.56 -33.54 20.87
CA PHE A 684 5.71 -32.93 19.85
C PHE A 684 4.47 -32.26 20.43
N SER A 685 3.94 -32.83 21.52
CA SER A 685 2.83 -32.23 22.26
C SER A 685 3.17 -30.82 22.72
N LYS A 686 4.41 -30.57 23.15
CA LYS A 686 4.86 -29.25 23.57
C LYS A 686 4.91 -28.28 22.39
N GLN A 687 5.45 -28.71 21.24
CA GLN A 687 5.50 -27.89 20.02
C GLN A 687 4.10 -27.53 19.52
N LEU A 688 3.19 -28.49 19.43
CA LEU A 688 1.82 -28.24 19.00
C LEU A 688 1.08 -27.31 19.97
N LYS A 689 1.30 -27.48 21.28
CA LYS A 689 0.69 -26.63 22.32
C LYS A 689 1.10 -25.17 22.19
N ILE A 690 2.33 -24.88 21.76
CA ILE A 690 2.79 -23.50 21.47
C ILE A 690 1.96 -22.91 20.32
N SER A 691 1.68 -23.69 19.28
CA SER A 691 0.85 -23.28 18.14
C SER A 691 -0.62 -23.08 18.51
N ILE A 692 -1.18 -23.99 19.33
CA ILE A 692 -2.55 -23.88 19.85
C ILE A 692 -2.71 -22.65 20.75
N ASN A 693 -1.74 -22.38 21.63
CA ASN A 693 -1.74 -21.17 22.44
C ASN A 693 -1.64 -19.91 21.56
N GLY A 694 -0.89 -19.99 20.45
CA GLY A 694 -0.82 -18.94 19.45
C GLY A 694 -2.16 -18.64 18.76
N ILE A 695 -2.99 -19.67 18.49
CA ILE A 695 -4.37 -19.48 18.03
C ILE A 695 -5.20 -18.76 19.09
N ASN A 696 -5.08 -19.18 20.35
CA ASN A 696 -5.79 -18.50 21.44
C ASN A 696 -5.37 -17.02 21.49
N ASP A 697 -4.09 -16.68 21.32
CA ASP A 697 -3.65 -15.29 21.22
C ASP A 697 -4.10 -14.60 19.91
N ASP A 698 -4.26 -15.30 18.79
CA ASP A 698 -4.84 -14.71 17.57
C ASP A 698 -6.36 -14.46 17.75
N PHE A 699 -7.03 -15.29 18.56
CA PHE A 699 -8.44 -15.20 18.91
C PHE A 699 -8.69 -14.23 20.09
N THR A 700 -7.71 -14.03 20.99
CA THR A 700 -7.83 -13.28 22.27
C THR A 700 -6.81 -12.14 22.47
N GLY A 701 -5.86 -11.95 21.55
CA GLY A 701 -4.66 -11.13 21.69
C GLY A 701 -4.93 -9.65 21.96
N MET A 702 -4.51 -9.24 23.17
CA MET A 702 -4.47 -7.89 23.74
C MET A 702 -5.80 -7.13 23.76
N GLY A 703 -6.67 -7.52 24.70
CA GLY A 703 -7.86 -6.77 25.11
C GLY A 703 -9.12 -7.33 24.47
N GLY A 704 -9.83 -8.20 25.20
CA GLY A 704 -11.05 -8.83 24.70
C GLY A 704 -12.01 -7.81 24.06
N PHE A 705 -12.54 -8.15 22.88
CA PHE A 705 -13.61 -7.44 22.17
C PHE A 705 -13.48 -5.90 22.04
N GLY A 706 -12.30 -5.32 22.29
CA GLY A 706 -12.08 -3.88 22.23
C GLY A 706 -10.60 -3.53 22.29
N GLY A 707 -10.05 -3.16 21.13
CA GLY A 707 -8.79 -2.42 21.02
C GLY A 707 -7.53 -3.28 20.93
N GLY A 708 -7.32 -3.96 19.79
CA GLY A 708 -6.07 -4.64 19.49
C GLY A 708 -6.07 -5.26 18.10
N VAL A 709 -4.92 -5.19 17.41
CA VAL A 709 -4.68 -5.85 16.10
C VAL A 709 -4.63 -7.36 16.33
N GLY A 710 -5.80 -7.98 16.34
CA GLY A 710 -6.05 -9.42 16.46
C GLY A 710 -7.38 -9.78 15.79
N ILE A 711 -7.70 -11.08 15.63
CA ILE A 711 -8.83 -11.52 14.80
C ILE A 711 -10.21 -11.09 15.41
N GLY A 712 -10.26 -10.74 16.70
CA GLY A 712 -11.43 -10.08 17.32
C GLY A 712 -11.70 -8.64 16.83
N GLY A 713 -10.69 -7.96 16.28
CA GLY A 713 -10.81 -6.61 15.72
C GLY A 713 -11.57 -6.56 14.39
N ALA A 714 -11.56 -7.65 13.61
CA ALA A 714 -12.26 -7.75 12.33
C ALA A 714 -13.79 -7.65 12.48
N LEU A 715 -14.35 -8.22 13.54
CA LEU A 715 -15.77 -8.10 13.87
C LEU A 715 -16.16 -6.66 14.22
N ALA A 716 -15.36 -5.97 15.04
CA ALA A 716 -15.62 -4.58 15.40
C ALA A 716 -15.45 -3.63 14.20
N ALA A 717 -14.51 -3.91 13.29
CA ALA A 717 -14.25 -3.09 12.10
C ALA A 717 -15.23 -3.37 10.94
N GLY A 718 -15.74 -4.60 10.80
CA GLY A 718 -16.68 -4.98 9.74
C GLY A 718 -18.08 -4.42 9.95
N LEU A 719 -18.56 -4.39 11.19
CA LEU A 719 -19.93 -3.95 11.52
C LEU A 719 -20.14 -2.43 11.44
N ILE A 720 -19.08 -1.66 11.57
CA ILE A 720 -19.10 -0.19 11.39
C ILE A 720 -19.26 0.19 9.89
N VAL A 721 -19.18 -0.77 8.95
CA VAL A 721 -19.22 -0.50 7.50
C VAL A 721 -20.62 -0.12 6.98
N PHE A 722 -21.70 -0.38 7.73
CA PHE A 722 -23.04 -0.01 7.26
C PHE A 722 -23.26 1.50 7.14
N THR A 723 -22.57 2.30 7.95
CA THR A 723 -22.76 3.75 8.02
C THR A 723 -21.76 4.58 7.24
N GLY A 724 -20.88 3.94 6.47
CA GLY A 724 -20.04 4.65 5.51
C GLY A 724 -19.68 3.81 4.28
N LEU A 725 -20.13 4.24 3.08
CA LEU A 725 -19.24 4.49 1.90
C LEU A 725 -19.90 4.43 0.52
N GLY A 726 -21.19 4.14 0.39
CA GLY A 726 -21.76 4.13 -0.97
C GLY A 726 -23.27 4.21 -1.10
N PHE A 727 -24.04 3.91 -0.04
CA PHE A 727 -25.50 3.99 -0.12
C PHE A 727 -26.02 5.37 0.20
N ILE A 728 -25.43 6.00 1.21
CA ILE A 728 -25.95 7.24 1.78
C ILE A 728 -25.85 8.41 0.79
N ALA A 729 -24.78 8.52 0.00
CA ALA A 729 -24.67 9.63 -0.95
C ALA A 729 -25.49 9.46 -2.23
N VAL A 730 -25.71 8.20 -2.68
CA VAL A 730 -26.66 7.91 -3.76
C VAL A 730 -28.06 8.37 -3.36
N ILE A 731 -28.44 8.18 -2.08
CA ILE A 731 -29.68 8.70 -1.50
C ILE A 731 -29.67 10.25 -1.52
N VAL A 732 -28.58 10.93 -1.10
CA VAL A 732 -28.51 12.41 -1.08
C VAL A 732 -28.71 13.03 -2.47
N ALA A 733 -27.92 12.61 -3.45
CA ALA A 733 -27.87 13.26 -4.75
C ALA A 733 -29.20 13.09 -5.51
N SER A 734 -29.81 11.91 -5.39
CA SER A 734 -31.06 11.58 -6.09
C SER A 734 -32.31 12.18 -5.44
N VAL A 735 -32.39 12.22 -4.10
CA VAL A 735 -33.49 12.85 -3.36
C VAL A 735 -33.53 14.35 -3.64
N ALA A 736 -32.37 15.02 -3.60
CA ALA A 736 -32.29 16.46 -3.86
C ALA A 736 -32.69 16.81 -5.31
N ALA A 737 -32.21 16.04 -6.29
CA ALA A 737 -32.54 16.25 -7.71
C ALA A 737 -34.03 16.01 -8.02
N ALA A 738 -34.62 14.95 -7.46
CA ALA A 738 -36.03 14.62 -7.67
C ALA A 738 -36.97 15.67 -7.06
N ILE A 739 -36.62 16.23 -5.90
CA ILE A 739 -37.43 17.27 -5.26
C ILE A 739 -37.31 18.61 -6.01
N ALA A 740 -36.11 19.00 -6.42
CA ALA A 740 -35.89 20.25 -7.17
C ALA A 740 -36.71 20.33 -8.48
N GLY A 741 -36.98 19.19 -9.13
CA GLY A 741 -37.82 19.13 -10.33
C GLY A 741 -39.33 19.15 -10.09
N SER A 742 -39.80 19.01 -8.84
CA SER A 742 -41.21 18.71 -8.52
C SER A 742 -42.02 19.88 -7.94
N PHE A 743 -41.38 20.95 -7.47
CA PHE A 743 -42.05 22.11 -6.86
C PHE A 743 -41.99 23.34 -7.79
N GLY A 744 -43.12 23.68 -8.42
CA GLY A 744 -43.30 24.90 -9.23
C GLY A 744 -43.69 26.13 -8.39
N PHE A 745 -43.32 27.32 -8.86
CA PHE A 745 -43.36 28.65 -8.21
C PHE A 745 -44.73 29.22 -7.73
N GLY A 746 -45.75 28.41 -7.44
CA GLY A 746 -47.09 28.94 -7.15
C GLY A 746 -47.89 28.18 -6.11
N MET A 747 -47.66 28.42 -4.81
CA MET A 747 -48.63 28.09 -3.75
C MET A 747 -48.45 29.00 -2.51
N LEU A 748 -49.57 29.43 -1.92
CA LEU A 748 -49.69 30.47 -0.87
C LEU A 748 -49.90 29.88 0.55
N ASP A 749 -49.24 28.76 0.88
CA ASP A 749 -49.27 28.18 2.23
C ASP A 749 -47.84 27.83 2.72
N PHE A 750 -47.23 28.75 3.48
CA PHE A 750 -45.79 28.71 3.77
C PHE A 750 -45.37 27.65 4.81
N ASP A 751 -46.24 27.27 5.74
CA ASP A 751 -45.95 26.23 6.75
C ASP A 751 -46.20 24.83 6.19
N GLY A 752 -47.24 24.64 5.37
CA GLY A 752 -47.54 23.35 4.72
C GLY A 752 -46.46 22.90 3.73
N ILE A 753 -45.71 23.82 3.11
CA ILE A 753 -44.64 23.48 2.16
C ILE A 753 -43.45 22.82 2.85
N LYS A 754 -43.10 23.20 4.09
CA LYS A 754 -42.02 22.52 4.83
C LYS A 754 -42.38 21.06 5.11
N ASP A 755 -43.61 20.81 5.54
CA ASP A 755 -44.10 19.46 5.82
C ASP A 755 -44.23 18.62 4.54
N GLN A 756 -44.57 19.23 3.40
CA GLN A 756 -44.56 18.56 2.10
C GLN A 756 -43.16 18.17 1.63
N ILE A 757 -42.19 19.09 1.73
CA ILE A 757 -40.79 18.80 1.37
C ILE A 757 -40.24 17.70 2.28
N LYS A 758 -40.50 17.79 3.58
CA LYS A 758 -40.13 16.77 4.56
C LYS A 758 -40.73 15.40 4.23
N GLY A 759 -42.02 15.34 3.91
CA GLY A 759 -42.69 14.12 3.49
C GLY A 759 -42.09 13.54 2.20
N LYS A 760 -41.70 14.40 1.25
CA LYS A 760 -41.06 13.97 0.00
C LYS A 760 -39.62 13.47 0.20
N VAL A 761 -38.84 14.12 1.07
CA VAL A 761 -37.52 13.64 1.49
C VAL A 761 -37.62 12.26 2.13
N PHE A 762 -38.62 12.06 2.99
CA PHE A 762 -38.88 10.78 3.63
C PHE A 762 -39.21 9.68 2.62
N GLU A 763 -40.16 9.94 1.71
CA GLU A 763 -40.59 9.00 0.67
C GLU A 763 -39.44 8.59 -0.26
N LEU A 764 -38.76 9.57 -0.86
CA LEU A 764 -37.65 9.32 -1.78
C LEU A 764 -36.43 8.74 -1.07
N GLY A 765 -36.19 9.14 0.19
CA GLY A 765 -35.13 8.60 1.01
C GLY A 765 -35.29 7.10 1.25
N PHE A 766 -36.52 6.65 1.55
CA PHE A 766 -36.85 5.23 1.70
C PHE A 766 -36.78 4.46 0.38
N GLU A 767 -37.28 5.02 -0.72
CA GLU A 767 -37.16 4.41 -2.06
C GLU A 767 -35.69 4.14 -2.42
N LYS A 768 -34.81 5.11 -2.14
CA LYS A 768 -33.38 4.97 -2.42
C LYS A 768 -32.65 4.06 -1.45
N PHE A 769 -33.09 3.99 -0.21
CA PHE A 769 -32.64 2.95 0.71
C PHE A 769 -33.01 1.56 0.18
N ASP A 770 -34.23 1.37 -0.31
CA ASP A 770 -34.67 0.09 -0.89
C ASP A 770 -33.88 -0.30 -2.14
N GLU A 771 -33.53 0.66 -3.01
CA GLU A 771 -32.64 0.42 -4.16
C GLU A 771 -31.22 0.00 -3.75
N SER A 772 -30.80 0.27 -2.51
CA SER A 772 -29.46 -0.03 -2.01
C SER A 772 -29.31 -1.42 -1.38
N MET A 773 -30.40 -2.18 -1.26
CA MET A 773 -30.46 -3.46 -0.53
C MET A 773 -29.48 -4.52 -1.05
N ASP A 774 -29.39 -4.70 -2.36
CA ASP A 774 -28.54 -5.74 -2.97
C ASP A 774 -27.07 -5.57 -2.55
N LYS A 775 -26.59 -4.33 -2.62
CA LYS A 775 -25.21 -3.99 -2.27
C LYS A 775 -24.97 -4.06 -0.75
N ILE A 776 -26.01 -3.85 0.09
CA ILE A 776 -25.92 -4.09 1.55
C ILE A 776 -25.74 -5.58 1.82
N SER A 777 -26.47 -6.43 1.08
CA SER A 777 -26.31 -7.88 1.14
C SER A 777 -24.90 -8.31 0.73
N GLU A 778 -24.35 -7.79 -0.36
CA GLU A 778 -22.98 -8.12 -0.79
C GLU A 778 -21.93 -7.79 0.28
N LYS A 779 -22.06 -6.65 0.96
CA LYS A 779 -21.14 -6.29 2.07
C LYS A 779 -21.32 -7.17 3.29
N LEU A 780 -22.56 -7.55 3.61
CA LEU A 780 -22.84 -8.52 4.66
C LEU A 780 -22.15 -9.84 4.37
N ASP A 781 -22.21 -10.29 3.12
CA ASP A 781 -21.55 -11.53 2.68
C ASP A 781 -20.03 -11.48 2.90
N GLU A 782 -19.40 -10.37 2.52
CA GLU A 782 -17.96 -10.15 2.70
C GLU A 782 -17.55 -10.15 4.18
N ILE A 783 -18.32 -9.47 5.04
CA ILE A 783 -18.05 -9.39 6.48
C ILE A 783 -18.21 -10.76 7.14
N VAL A 784 -19.32 -11.45 6.88
CA VAL A 784 -19.59 -12.77 7.46
C VAL A 784 -18.53 -13.77 6.97
N GLY A 785 -18.28 -13.83 5.66
CA GLY A 785 -17.31 -14.73 5.07
C GLY A 785 -15.91 -14.55 5.66
N SER A 786 -15.41 -13.31 5.69
CA SER A 786 -14.06 -13.01 6.16
C SER A 786 -13.83 -13.39 7.63
N VAL A 787 -14.82 -13.21 8.52
CA VAL A 787 -14.64 -13.53 9.94
C VAL A 787 -14.54 -15.03 10.18
N PHE A 788 -15.39 -15.83 9.52
CA PHE A 788 -15.36 -17.28 9.62
C PHE A 788 -14.12 -17.86 8.93
N GLU A 789 -13.78 -17.38 7.74
CA GLU A 789 -12.60 -17.83 6.99
C GLU A 789 -11.31 -17.62 7.79
N ASN A 790 -11.17 -16.49 8.49
CA ASN A 790 -10.01 -16.23 9.35
C ASN A 790 -9.87 -17.24 10.50
N ARG A 791 -10.98 -17.67 11.12
CA ARG A 791 -10.98 -18.71 12.17
C ARG A 791 -10.55 -20.06 11.62
N VAL A 792 -11.13 -20.44 10.48
CA VAL A 792 -10.81 -21.68 9.77
C VAL A 792 -9.34 -21.69 9.34
N LYS A 793 -8.86 -20.62 8.72
CA LYS A 793 -7.46 -20.51 8.29
C LYS A 793 -6.48 -20.67 9.45
N SER A 794 -6.80 -20.07 10.60
CA SER A 794 -5.96 -20.17 11.80
C SER A 794 -5.88 -21.59 12.34
N SER A 795 -7.02 -22.30 12.41
CA SER A 795 -7.05 -23.70 12.87
C SER A 795 -6.42 -24.66 11.85
N SER A 796 -6.69 -24.48 10.56
CA SER A 796 -6.06 -25.25 9.47
C SER A 796 -4.55 -25.14 9.51
N ARG A 797 -3.99 -23.96 9.84
CA ARG A 797 -2.54 -23.78 10.00
C ARG A 797 -1.97 -24.70 11.08
N VAL A 798 -2.62 -24.78 12.24
CA VAL A 798 -2.15 -25.65 13.34
C VAL A 798 -2.32 -27.13 13.01
N ILE A 799 -3.37 -27.50 12.28
CA ILE A 799 -3.54 -28.89 11.81
C ILE A 799 -2.47 -29.24 10.76
N ALA A 800 -2.14 -28.32 9.85
CA ALA A 800 -1.05 -28.51 8.90
C ALA A 800 0.30 -28.65 9.63
N GLU A 801 0.55 -27.86 10.68
CA GLU A 801 1.72 -28.03 11.53
C GLU A 801 1.75 -29.40 12.21
N ALA A 802 0.62 -29.88 12.75
CA ALA A 802 0.51 -31.23 13.30
C ALA A 802 0.86 -32.33 12.28
N ILE A 803 0.33 -32.22 11.05
CA ILE A 803 0.65 -33.14 9.95
C ILE A 803 2.14 -33.10 9.63
N ALA A 804 2.72 -31.90 9.52
CA ALA A 804 4.13 -31.74 9.21
C ALA A 804 5.05 -32.33 10.30
N LEU A 805 4.65 -32.30 11.58
CA LEU A 805 5.39 -32.98 12.65
C LEU A 805 5.38 -34.50 12.49
N TYR A 806 4.23 -35.09 12.11
CA TYR A 806 4.14 -36.52 11.83
C TYR A 806 4.97 -36.92 10.60
N GLU A 807 4.92 -36.13 9.53
CA GLU A 807 5.71 -36.36 8.32
C GLU A 807 7.21 -36.28 8.61
N ASN A 808 7.63 -35.24 9.35
CA ASN A 808 9.02 -35.06 9.73
C ASN A 808 9.54 -36.26 10.56
N LEU A 809 8.74 -36.78 11.49
CA LEU A 809 9.09 -37.99 12.23
C LEU A 809 9.33 -39.20 11.31
N LEU A 810 8.49 -39.39 10.29
CA LEU A 810 8.65 -40.49 9.34
C LEU A 810 9.94 -40.33 8.50
N GLU A 811 10.22 -39.11 8.04
CA GLU A 811 11.47 -38.80 7.30
C GLU A 811 12.72 -39.03 8.16
N GLN A 812 12.71 -38.57 9.41
CA GLN A 812 13.83 -38.77 10.34
C GLN A 812 14.12 -40.26 10.58
N GLN A 813 13.08 -41.09 10.68
CA GLN A 813 13.25 -42.54 10.83
C GLN A 813 13.91 -43.20 9.62
N GLU A 814 13.46 -42.85 8.41
CA GLU A 814 14.05 -43.37 7.18
C GLU A 814 15.52 -42.97 7.06
N LYS A 815 15.83 -41.73 7.43
CA LYS A 815 17.19 -41.20 7.48
C LYS A 815 18.08 -41.95 8.47
N VAL A 816 17.63 -42.14 9.71
CA VAL A 816 18.37 -42.91 10.73
C VAL A 816 18.64 -44.34 10.25
N HIS A 817 17.70 -45.00 9.55
CA HIS A 817 17.92 -46.35 9.05
C HIS A 817 19.06 -46.46 8.03
N ASN A 818 19.26 -45.41 7.22
CA ASN A 818 20.19 -45.41 6.08
C ASN A 818 21.57 -44.82 6.40
N GLU A 819 21.74 -44.12 7.53
CA GLU A 819 22.96 -43.40 7.86
C GLU A 819 24.04 -44.19 8.61
N THR A 820 25.29 -43.88 8.28
CA THR A 820 26.48 -44.39 8.98
C THR A 820 26.70 -43.69 10.34
N LEU A 821 27.42 -44.36 11.26
CA LEU A 821 27.79 -43.77 12.57
C LEU A 821 28.55 -42.45 12.46
N GLU A 822 29.44 -42.33 11.47
CA GLU A 822 30.24 -41.11 11.23
C GLU A 822 29.36 -39.95 10.74
N GLN A 823 28.40 -40.22 9.85
CA GLN A 823 27.40 -39.23 9.43
C GLN A 823 26.57 -38.76 10.62
N ARG A 824 26.07 -39.67 11.46
CA ARG A 824 25.25 -39.29 12.62
C ARG A 824 25.97 -38.38 13.61
N GLU A 825 27.23 -38.67 13.94
CA GLU A 825 28.01 -37.79 14.82
C GLU A 825 28.24 -36.41 14.18
N SER A 826 28.48 -36.36 12.87
CA SER A 826 28.54 -35.08 12.13
C SER A 826 27.20 -34.32 12.18
N GLU A 827 26.07 -35.01 12.05
CA GLU A 827 24.75 -34.39 12.11
C GLU A 827 24.41 -33.87 13.50
N LYS A 828 24.77 -34.60 14.57
CA LYS A 828 24.62 -34.11 15.95
C LYS A 828 25.40 -32.83 16.20
N MET A 829 26.66 -32.79 15.77
CA MET A 829 27.48 -31.58 15.90
C MET A 829 26.89 -30.41 15.13
N TRP A 830 26.31 -30.68 13.96
CA TRP A 830 25.62 -29.67 13.15
C TRP A 830 24.34 -29.16 13.82
N ILE A 831 23.49 -30.05 14.36
CA ILE A 831 22.29 -29.68 15.12
C ILE A 831 22.66 -28.84 16.35
N TYR A 832 23.69 -29.24 17.09
CA TYR A 832 24.19 -28.48 18.23
C TYR A 832 24.59 -27.07 17.83
N GLN A 833 25.31 -26.91 16.71
CA GLN A 833 25.67 -25.60 16.17
C GLN A 833 24.43 -24.77 15.81
N LYS A 834 23.45 -25.33 15.09
CA LYS A 834 22.22 -24.61 14.72
C LYS A 834 21.39 -24.18 15.92
N ARG A 835 21.37 -24.99 16.99
CA ARG A 835 20.73 -24.59 18.26
C ARG A 835 21.41 -23.39 18.90
N GLN A 836 22.74 -23.34 18.90
CA GLN A 836 23.49 -22.16 19.37
C GLN A 836 23.17 -20.91 18.52
N GLU A 837 23.05 -21.06 17.19
CA GLU A 837 22.66 -19.97 16.29
C GLU A 837 21.23 -19.45 16.60
N LEU A 838 20.28 -20.34 16.88
CA LEU A 838 18.91 -19.97 17.29
C LEU A 838 18.86 -19.30 18.67
N GLU A 839 19.59 -19.82 19.66
CA GLU A 839 19.72 -19.20 20.99
C GLU A 839 20.37 -17.80 20.90
N GLN A 840 21.32 -17.61 19.99
CA GLN A 840 21.91 -16.31 19.72
C GLN A 840 20.87 -15.32 19.20
N ILE A 841 20.01 -15.73 18.24
CA ILE A 841 18.93 -14.88 17.73
C ILE A 841 17.99 -14.44 18.85
N HIS A 842 17.61 -15.38 19.74
CA HIS A 842 16.76 -15.05 20.88
C HIS A 842 17.38 -13.97 21.78
N ASN A 843 18.66 -14.13 22.12
CA ASN A 843 19.40 -13.15 22.93
C ASN A 843 19.52 -11.78 22.22
N GLU A 844 19.75 -11.77 20.90
CA GLU A 844 19.79 -10.54 20.11
C GLU A 844 18.44 -9.81 20.15
N LEU A 845 17.32 -10.54 20.03
CA LEU A 845 15.97 -9.98 20.11
C LEU A 845 15.66 -9.40 21.51
N GLU A 846 16.09 -10.06 22.59
CA GLU A 846 15.96 -9.51 23.95
C GLU A 846 16.75 -8.22 24.13
N VAL A 847 17.97 -8.15 23.58
CA VAL A 847 18.79 -6.93 23.61
C VAL A 847 18.10 -5.78 22.86
N ILE A 848 17.50 -6.06 21.70
CA ILE A 848 16.72 -5.06 20.94
C ILE A 848 15.52 -4.59 21.78
N LEU A 849 14.75 -5.52 22.35
CA LEU A 849 13.57 -5.20 23.15
C LEU A 849 13.89 -4.32 24.37
N ASN A 850 14.98 -4.63 25.07
CA ASN A 850 15.47 -3.85 26.21
C ASN A 850 15.92 -2.44 25.78
N LYS A 851 16.59 -2.30 24.64
CA LYS A 851 16.97 -0.98 24.10
C LYS A 851 15.76 -0.15 23.67
N CYS A 852 14.71 -0.79 23.17
CA CYS A 852 13.46 -0.13 22.80
C CYS A 852 12.66 0.37 24.01
N THR A 853 12.77 -0.27 25.18
CA THR A 853 11.93 0.03 26.36
C THR A 853 12.57 0.98 27.39
N ILE A 854 13.86 1.28 27.28
CA ILE A 854 14.62 2.08 28.29
C ILE A 854 14.64 3.60 27.98
N VAL A 855 13.81 4.11 27.07
CA VAL A 855 13.87 5.52 26.62
C VAL A 855 12.85 6.42 27.30
#